data_AF-A0A813RXQ3-F1
#
_entry.id   AF-A0A813RXQ3-F1
#
_cell.length_a   1.000
_cell.length_b   1.000
_cell.length_c   1.000
_cell.angle_alpha   90.00
_cell.angle_beta   90.00
_cell.angle_gamma   90.00
#
_symmetry.space_group_name_H-M   'P 1'
#
loop_
_entity.id
_entity.type
_entity.pdbx_description
1 polymer ?
#
loop_
_entity_poly.entity_id
_entity_poly.type
_entity_poly.pdbx_seq_one_letter_code
_entity_poly.pdbx_strand_id
1 'polypeptide(L)'
;MGDEINGNVQDLIAAKAAELFNSCDTEQKGFIIRKDMQRLRDELGVEPEQLEDVFDSLDNDHNGFLTLEEFTSGFGMFLGNQMECNNEDEQELIEHIPDDKEEEQVFHHTLETLGAKDLYEDEETIMGLWVKLRETDPVLLRQFEQFIGQATEEIKRSKSDHRSIEAALHSKSSVYDDEIKRLYDEMEQQIKIEKSKVLEEEKLKERELREQMEEELRIKEQQLAEVIKTQRELELKLLHTNLNETETKNDNERLQKEKIELEQQLQDIARNFEESKHYISQLQIQTKKEKRDRAKHALSLTENLAIERENLVKELDTLKSLNKRLVDERDVHHGGNSQGRDLSSSHSTLKRQGSVLSDYFTAPHRGNSEPEEDDDVMSPSNNDENESDTGSTQNRNHIRSRGLGARQQPVGANAVFQHSELMNVGPNAVPDRMFKIAFIGDSGVGKTSFIQRFCTDNFNEAFSATIGVDLQAKMLNIDNRIIALQLWDTAGQERFRSITKQYFRKSDGIILVYDVSSEVTFRNVRAWMTSVQELAEEDCVIALVGNKTDLCNDDDQRPVKYKDGAKLADEYQCLFFESSARLGTSVIEIMEAVARLMQEKDDRLRKGENIIDVSSKTKKREHEEIVECNDIEIDNDKLDKMSMKEQEEYVKSILNEYDKNLTTLAYITSSAEFETHLYLNDTNRKRITEKYYESYRGCLKTIATMGRKFKGLMNNNHSSVRWLLIRTQAIGDAGETNTVIKNDLQKLKGRIKEIYHKKFTWNTTRLGIDEVPEMLGSLESPDDLLALWNATYEVPISMRDHYATLIAVQNQQAKQNRLNDKTDSTTNNEERRIVEQLWQELKPLHRLLHAYVRQQMSKLYPGLIQLDQPIPVHLTKDIFGSMMTYLEKDVLPFPHIKGIDLGPSMKRKNFTEEKIFHYADEFFTSLNLTEAPDKFWNLSVFKKIPDRHMGCHPAAFDMYKHDDVRIRMCTSLTSRDFYVVHHEMGHIQHYLQYKSLPFWFRRSPHGAFSEAIGDAIALATMSPTHLKRIGLLENYASSREDNIKFLFSQGLSRLFLPPYAYALDIWRWSVYNGSIQPFQYNKQYWNLVCKYQGMKPAKPRNEKYFDAGTKLHVAFDLSYIKYFLAHVFQFQIFDVLCQEAGHTGPLHLCDLHGSIAAGKKLKILLGLGSSKPWEDLLEEFAGIRTFSAKSCLRYFQPLRDYLEELVAKGELTVGWTCDEANKSNYEQLFHIKFIIFLLMNMIFSMNFL
;
A
#
# COMPACT_ATOMS: atom_id res chain seq x y z
N MET A 1 -1.79 31.28 52.71
CA MET A 1 -1.96 30.30 51.61
C MET A 1 -2.55 30.90 50.33
N GLY A 2 -3.52 31.83 50.36
CA GLY A 2 -3.83 32.60 49.14
C GLY A 2 -2.76 33.68 48.90
N ASP A 3 -2.48 34.45 49.95
CA ASP A 3 -1.69 35.69 49.90
C ASP A 3 -0.20 35.43 49.60
N GLU A 4 0.34 34.33 50.12
CA GLU A 4 1.71 33.86 49.85
C GLU A 4 1.94 33.40 48.39
N ILE A 5 0.87 33.17 47.62
CA ILE A 5 0.97 32.74 46.22
C ILE A 5 0.99 33.95 45.27
N ASN A 6 0.22 35.01 45.55
CA ASN A 6 0.16 36.18 44.67
C ASN A 6 1.47 36.98 44.65
N GLY A 7 2.07 37.28 45.81
CA GLY A 7 3.32 38.05 45.86
C GLY A 7 4.47 37.38 45.09
N ASN A 8 4.57 36.06 45.22
CA ASN A 8 5.59 35.23 44.54
C ASN A 8 5.40 35.17 43.00
N VAL A 9 4.23 35.57 42.48
CA VAL A 9 3.99 35.74 41.04
C VAL A 9 4.31 37.17 40.59
N GLN A 10 4.02 38.18 41.41
CA GLN A 10 4.37 39.58 41.12
C GLN A 10 5.89 39.78 41.07
N ASP A 11 6.64 39.24 42.05
CA ASP A 11 8.10 39.26 42.07
C ASP A 11 8.71 38.60 40.80
N LEU A 12 8.10 37.50 40.34
CA LEU A 12 8.56 36.76 39.16
C LEU A 12 8.31 37.52 37.85
N ILE A 13 7.19 38.25 37.75
CA ILE A 13 6.87 39.11 36.60
C ILE A 13 7.81 40.31 36.56
N ALA A 14 8.03 40.99 37.69
CA ALA A 14 8.97 42.11 37.78
C ALA A 14 10.40 41.68 37.41
N ALA A 15 10.87 40.54 37.92
CA ALA A 15 12.16 39.98 37.56
C ALA A 15 12.27 39.66 36.05
N LYS A 16 11.19 39.16 35.42
CA LYS A 16 11.15 38.88 33.98
C LYS A 16 11.11 40.14 33.11
N ALA A 17 10.38 41.18 33.52
CA ALA A 17 10.37 42.46 32.83
C ALA A 17 11.75 43.12 32.87
N ALA A 18 12.42 43.12 34.04
CA ALA A 18 13.78 43.63 34.18
C ALA A 18 14.81 42.82 33.36
N GLU A 19 14.65 41.50 33.22
CA GLU A 19 15.49 40.67 32.34
C GLU A 19 15.33 41.05 30.87
N LEU A 20 14.08 41.24 30.40
CA LEU A 20 13.80 41.73 29.03
C LEU A 20 14.35 43.15 28.80
N PHE A 21 14.22 44.03 29.79
CA PHE A 21 14.72 45.41 29.69
C PHE A 21 16.23 45.45 29.44
N ASN A 22 16.99 44.65 30.20
CA ASN A 22 18.44 44.52 30.04
C ASN A 22 18.84 43.85 28.70
N SER A 23 17.99 43.01 28.09
CA SER A 23 18.24 42.45 26.76
C SER A 23 18.08 43.49 25.63
N CYS A 24 17.22 44.50 25.83
CA CYS A 24 17.10 45.64 24.92
C CYS A 24 18.27 46.61 25.12
N ASP A 25 18.48 47.07 26.36
CA ASP A 25 19.52 48.04 26.72
C ASP A 25 20.89 47.39 26.99
N THR A 26 21.43 46.73 25.96
CA THR A 26 22.79 46.15 26.00
C THR A 26 23.91 47.19 26.12
N GLU A 27 23.59 48.48 26.20
CA GLU A 27 24.52 49.60 26.33
C GLU A 27 24.48 50.27 27.71
N GLN A 28 23.57 49.82 28.60
CA GLN A 28 23.36 50.36 29.96
C GLN A 28 23.09 51.87 29.99
N LYS A 29 22.20 52.33 29.11
CA LYS A 29 21.67 53.70 29.05
C LYS A 29 20.67 54.01 30.17
N GLY A 30 19.98 52.99 30.70
CA GLY A 30 18.87 53.12 31.64
C GLY A 30 17.49 53.33 30.98
N PHE A 31 17.42 53.33 29.65
CA PHE A 31 16.20 53.53 28.87
C PHE A 31 16.28 52.81 27.51
N ILE A 32 15.13 52.44 26.95
CA ILE A 32 15.00 51.77 25.64
C ILE A 32 14.37 52.74 24.64
N ILE A 33 15.06 52.99 23.51
CA ILE A 33 14.44 53.64 22.33
C ILE A 33 13.81 52.62 21.40
N ARG A 34 12.88 53.05 20.54
CA ARG A 34 12.21 52.23 19.50
C ARG A 34 13.17 51.29 18.75
N LYS A 35 14.36 51.78 18.38
CA LYS A 35 15.42 51.02 17.68
C LYS A 35 16.10 49.94 18.52
N ASP A 36 16.12 50.10 19.84
CA ASP A 36 16.69 49.12 20.75
C ASP A 36 15.64 48.05 21.10
N MET A 37 14.36 48.40 21.09
CA MET A 37 13.26 47.44 21.22
C MET A 37 13.13 46.54 19.98
N GLN A 38 13.46 47.04 18.78
CA GLN A 38 13.62 46.21 17.56
C GLN A 38 14.68 45.08 17.69
N ARG A 39 15.50 45.04 18.75
CA ARG A 39 16.44 43.93 19.03
C ARG A 39 15.70 42.65 19.44
N LEU A 40 14.55 42.77 20.11
CA LEU A 40 13.69 41.64 20.49
C LEU A 40 13.09 40.88 19.30
N ARG A 41 13.12 41.46 18.09
CA ARG A 41 12.64 40.83 16.84
C ARG A 41 13.20 39.42 16.65
N ASP A 42 14.49 39.23 16.93
CA ASP A 42 15.18 37.96 16.67
C ASP A 42 15.00 36.93 17.81
N GLU A 43 14.48 37.35 18.98
CA GLU A 43 14.12 36.47 20.10
C GLU A 43 12.62 36.13 20.15
N LEU A 44 11.75 37.09 19.80
CA LEU A 44 10.29 36.96 19.87
C LEU A 44 9.61 36.65 18.52
N GLY A 45 10.30 36.87 17.38
CA GLY A 45 9.79 36.49 16.05
C GLY A 45 8.64 37.33 15.51
N VAL A 46 8.44 38.55 16.03
CA VAL A 46 7.42 39.52 15.60
C VAL A 46 7.96 40.51 14.56
N GLU A 47 7.09 41.06 13.70
CA GLU A 47 7.49 42.06 12.70
C GLU A 47 7.81 43.43 13.34
N PRO A 48 8.70 44.26 12.76
CA PRO A 48 9.12 45.53 13.35
C PRO A 48 7.97 46.50 13.63
N GLU A 49 6.96 46.52 12.76
CA GLU A 49 5.76 47.36 12.91
C GLU A 49 4.98 46.99 14.19
N GLN A 50 4.94 45.70 14.56
CA GLN A 50 4.27 45.22 15.77
C GLN A 50 5.09 45.49 17.05
N LEU A 51 6.42 45.56 16.95
CA LEU A 51 7.27 46.00 18.05
C LEU A 51 7.19 47.53 18.25
N GLU A 52 6.96 48.29 17.19
CA GLU A 52 6.66 49.72 17.29
C GLU A 52 5.27 49.97 17.88
N ASP A 53 4.23 49.21 17.48
CA ASP A 53 2.91 49.23 18.15
C ASP A 53 3.01 48.92 19.66
N VAL A 54 3.81 47.91 20.05
CA VAL A 54 4.02 47.58 21.47
C VAL A 54 4.82 48.67 22.18
N PHE A 55 5.79 49.31 21.52
CA PHE A 55 6.49 50.47 22.08
C PHE A 55 5.51 51.62 22.37
N ASP A 56 4.68 51.99 21.39
CA ASP A 56 3.62 53.01 21.52
C ASP A 56 2.56 52.67 22.59
N SER A 57 2.42 51.38 22.96
CA SER A 57 1.54 50.93 24.07
C SER A 57 2.18 50.97 25.46
N LEU A 58 3.51 51.17 25.54
CA LEU A 58 4.28 51.28 26.78
C LEU A 58 4.76 52.73 27.04
N ASP A 59 4.99 53.49 25.96
CA ASP A 59 5.46 54.89 25.87
C ASP A 59 4.32 55.84 26.27
N ASN A 60 3.81 55.71 27.51
CA ASN A 60 2.56 56.33 27.98
C ASN A 60 2.58 57.87 28.04
N ASP A 61 3.75 58.48 28.24
CA ASP A 61 3.93 59.94 28.17
C ASP A 61 4.30 60.44 26.76
N HIS A 62 4.53 59.51 25.83
CA HIS A 62 4.97 59.71 24.45
C HIS A 62 6.33 60.43 24.30
N ASN A 63 7.24 60.31 25.28
CA ASN A 63 8.57 60.91 25.22
C ASN A 63 9.50 60.20 24.19
N GLY A 64 9.23 58.93 23.86
CA GLY A 64 9.98 58.15 22.87
C GLY A 64 11.09 57.23 23.44
N PHE A 65 11.19 57.13 24.77
CA PHE A 65 12.19 56.40 25.53
C PHE A 65 11.54 55.68 26.73
N LEU A 66 11.47 54.35 26.72
CA LEU A 66 10.91 53.58 27.85
C LEU A 66 11.93 53.47 28.98
N THR A 67 11.60 53.96 30.17
CA THR A 67 12.35 53.66 31.40
C THR A 67 12.08 52.23 31.90
N LEU A 68 12.90 51.75 32.84
CA LEU A 68 12.71 50.42 33.46
C LEU A 68 11.37 50.30 34.20
N GLU A 69 10.89 51.41 34.76
CA GLU A 69 9.66 51.46 35.55
C GLU A 69 8.41 51.44 34.67
N GLU A 70 8.36 52.26 33.62
CA GLU A 70 7.30 52.24 32.61
C GLU A 70 7.23 50.89 31.90
N PHE A 71 8.40 50.35 31.50
CA PHE A 71 8.48 49.04 30.86
C PHE A 71 7.95 47.93 31.77
N THR A 72 8.29 47.95 33.06
CA THR A 72 7.83 46.94 34.03
C THR A 72 6.34 47.07 34.33
N SER A 73 5.85 48.29 34.54
CA SER A 73 4.44 48.60 34.82
C SER A 73 3.54 48.25 33.62
N GLY A 74 3.88 48.75 32.43
CA GLY A 74 3.14 48.48 31.20
C GLY A 74 3.15 47.00 30.78
N PHE A 75 4.26 46.29 31.01
CA PHE A 75 4.32 44.83 30.78
C PHE A 75 3.43 44.05 31.76
N GLY A 76 3.25 44.54 33.00
CA GLY A 76 2.25 44.02 33.94
C GLY A 76 0.81 44.23 33.46
N MET A 77 0.50 45.44 32.97
CA MET A 77 -0.81 45.78 32.41
C MET A 77 -1.14 44.97 31.14
N PHE A 78 -0.16 44.77 30.25
CA PHE A 78 -0.30 43.95 29.04
C PHE A 78 -0.65 42.48 29.34
N LEU A 79 -0.21 41.97 30.50
CA LEU A 79 -0.55 40.64 31.01
C LEU A 79 -1.87 40.60 31.82
N GLY A 80 -2.57 41.72 31.96
CA GLY A 80 -3.91 41.79 32.53
C GLY A 80 -4.00 41.95 34.05
N ASN A 81 -2.89 42.27 34.73
CA ASN A 81 -2.86 42.59 36.16
C ASN A 81 -2.69 44.10 36.38
N GLN A 82 -3.47 44.69 37.27
CA GLN A 82 -3.18 46.03 37.79
C GLN A 82 -2.06 45.95 38.83
N MET A 83 -1.04 46.80 38.70
CA MET A 83 -0.10 47.14 39.76
C MET A 83 -0.36 48.60 40.16
N GLU A 84 -0.52 48.83 41.47
CA GLU A 84 -0.44 50.16 42.05
C GLU A 84 1.00 50.37 42.53
N CYS A 85 1.72 51.32 41.91
CA CYS A 85 3.02 51.81 42.36
C CYS A 85 2.91 53.33 42.55
N ASN A 86 3.56 53.83 43.61
CA ASN A 86 3.62 55.26 43.89
C ASN A 86 4.81 55.87 43.16
N ASN A 87 4.58 56.88 42.32
CA ASN A 87 5.66 57.64 41.70
C ASN A 87 6.00 58.83 42.63
N GLU A 88 7.20 58.82 43.21
CA GLU A 88 7.81 60.02 43.80
C GLU A 88 8.80 60.62 42.77
N ASP A 89 8.69 61.93 42.55
CA ASP A 89 9.66 62.83 41.89
C ASP A 89 10.23 62.45 40.50
N GLU A 90 9.67 63.05 39.43
CA GLU A 90 10.39 64.13 38.72
C GLU A 90 9.44 64.98 37.83
N GLN A 91 9.28 66.26 38.19
CA GLN A 91 8.93 67.33 37.24
C GLN A 91 9.91 68.49 37.45
N GLU A 92 10.48 69.01 36.37
CA GLU A 92 11.13 70.33 36.40
C GLU A 92 10.52 71.25 35.33
N LEU A 93 10.38 72.53 35.72
CA LEU A 93 10.09 73.69 34.86
C LEU A 93 8.69 73.79 34.23
N ILE A 94 7.79 74.52 34.93
CA ILE A 94 7.23 75.79 34.42
C ILE A 94 6.84 76.74 35.58
N GLU A 95 7.42 77.94 35.53
CA GLU A 95 7.05 79.24 36.15
C GLU A 95 6.54 79.35 37.61
N HIS A 96 7.20 80.24 38.37
CA HIS A 96 7.00 80.59 39.78
C HIS A 96 5.55 80.68 40.29
N ILE A 97 5.32 80.03 41.44
CA ILE A 97 4.31 80.40 42.46
C ILE A 97 5.07 80.93 43.70
N PRO A 98 4.58 81.95 44.45
CA PRO A 98 5.26 82.46 45.64
C PRO A 98 5.27 81.47 46.83
N ASP A 99 6.38 81.44 47.59
CA ASP A 99 6.55 80.65 48.84
C ASP A 99 5.85 81.33 50.03
N ASP A 100 4.53 81.30 50.07
CA ASP A 100 3.70 81.81 51.18
C ASP A 100 2.86 80.69 51.83
N LYS A 101 3.48 80.01 52.81
CA LYS A 101 2.92 78.85 53.55
C LYS A 101 1.69 79.14 54.40
N GLU A 102 1.17 80.37 54.39
CA GLU A 102 -0.13 80.71 54.97
C GLU A 102 -1.30 80.35 54.02
N GLU A 103 -1.09 80.36 52.70
CA GLU A 103 -2.13 80.09 51.69
C GLU A 103 -2.60 78.62 51.73
N GLU A 104 -1.63 77.70 51.69
CA GLU A 104 -1.77 76.24 51.78
C GLU A 104 -2.58 75.80 53.02
N GLN A 105 -2.28 76.40 54.17
CA GLN A 105 -2.98 76.12 55.43
C GLN A 105 -4.44 76.57 55.39
N VAL A 106 -4.75 77.69 54.75
CA VAL A 106 -6.14 78.16 54.58
C VAL A 106 -6.90 77.27 53.60
N PHE A 107 -6.25 76.80 52.53
CA PHE A 107 -6.86 75.86 51.59
C PHE A 107 -7.22 74.52 52.27
N HIS A 108 -6.27 73.85 52.94
CA HIS A 108 -6.56 72.59 53.63
C HIS A 108 -7.58 72.75 54.77
N HIS A 109 -7.58 73.87 55.50
CA HIS A 109 -8.63 74.14 56.50
C HIS A 109 -10.02 74.33 55.86
N THR A 110 -10.06 74.85 54.63
CA THR A 110 -11.29 74.99 53.83
C THR A 110 -11.77 73.63 53.32
N LEU A 111 -10.88 72.76 52.83
CA LEU A 111 -11.20 71.36 52.49
C LEU A 111 -11.67 70.57 53.73
N GLU A 112 -11.05 70.72 54.89
CA GLU A 112 -11.52 70.12 56.15
C GLU A 112 -12.93 70.60 56.52
N THR A 113 -13.20 71.90 56.39
CA THR A 113 -14.51 72.51 56.69
C THR A 113 -15.60 72.04 55.73
N LEU A 114 -15.26 71.80 54.45
CA LEU A 114 -16.14 71.17 53.46
C LEU A 114 -16.21 69.64 53.60
N GLY A 115 -15.37 69.05 54.46
CA GLY A 115 -15.19 67.60 54.60
C GLY A 115 -14.63 66.92 53.35
N ALA A 116 -13.96 67.67 52.47
CA ALA A 116 -13.46 67.27 51.15
C ALA A 116 -12.03 66.69 51.16
N LYS A 117 -11.35 66.74 52.32
CA LYS A 117 -10.01 66.19 52.54
C LYS A 117 -9.93 64.69 52.22
N ASP A 118 -8.81 64.26 51.65
CA ASP A 118 -8.50 62.85 51.34
C ASP A 118 -9.51 62.20 50.37
N LEU A 119 -10.18 63.02 49.53
CA LEU A 119 -11.33 62.60 48.72
C LEU A 119 -11.19 62.83 47.21
N TYR A 120 -10.18 63.61 46.81
CA TYR A 120 -9.77 63.91 45.45
C TYR A 120 -8.30 63.52 45.29
N GLU A 121 -7.92 62.94 44.16
CA GLU A 121 -6.55 62.50 43.90
C GLU A 121 -5.63 63.69 43.56
N ASP A 122 -6.13 64.70 42.81
CA ASP A 122 -5.38 65.90 42.41
C ASP A 122 -5.63 67.13 43.32
N GLU A 123 -5.36 67.05 44.65
CA GLU A 123 -5.58 68.21 45.55
C GLU A 123 -4.80 69.48 45.12
N GLU A 124 -3.59 69.34 44.55
CA GLU A 124 -2.77 70.47 44.08
C GLU A 124 -3.44 71.28 42.95
N THR A 125 -4.05 70.61 41.98
CA THR A 125 -4.70 71.29 40.84
C THR A 125 -5.93 72.08 41.30
N ILE A 126 -6.63 71.55 42.32
CA ILE A 126 -7.75 72.24 42.98
C ILE A 126 -7.24 73.43 43.79
N MET A 127 -6.12 73.30 44.51
CA MET A 127 -5.47 74.39 45.24
C MET A 127 -5.05 75.52 44.30
N GLY A 128 -4.37 75.20 43.19
CA GLY A 128 -3.92 76.16 42.18
C GLY A 128 -5.07 76.92 41.52
N LEU A 129 -6.26 76.29 41.40
CA LEU A 129 -7.47 76.97 40.93
C LEU A 129 -8.08 77.86 42.03
N TRP A 130 -8.15 77.38 43.27
CA TRP A 130 -8.70 78.11 44.42
C TRP A 130 -7.91 79.39 44.71
N VAL A 131 -6.56 79.32 44.72
CA VAL A 131 -5.69 80.50 44.88
C VAL A 131 -5.93 81.53 43.77
N LYS A 132 -5.89 81.10 42.49
CA LYS A 132 -6.13 82.00 41.34
C LYS A 132 -7.52 82.65 41.38
N LEU A 133 -8.56 81.93 41.79
CA LEU A 133 -9.91 82.49 41.95
C LEU A 133 -10.00 83.46 43.13
N ARG A 134 -9.27 83.20 44.23
CA ARG A 134 -9.20 84.07 45.41
C ARG A 134 -8.51 85.41 45.12
N GLU A 135 -7.51 85.43 44.25
CA GLU A 135 -6.89 86.66 43.76
C GLU A 135 -7.75 87.42 42.73
N THR A 136 -8.47 86.72 41.85
CA THR A 136 -9.08 87.33 40.65
C THR A 136 -10.58 87.64 40.76
N ASP A 137 -11.41 86.78 41.38
CA ASP A 137 -12.84 87.04 41.61
C ASP A 137 -13.38 86.32 42.87
N PRO A 138 -13.46 87.03 44.02
CA PRO A 138 -14.01 86.50 45.27
C PRO A 138 -15.49 86.04 45.20
N VAL A 139 -16.25 86.45 44.17
CA VAL A 139 -17.64 85.98 43.98
C VAL A 139 -17.66 84.59 43.37
N LEU A 140 -16.71 84.29 42.48
CA LEU A 140 -16.59 83.00 41.82
C LEU A 140 -16.01 81.93 42.76
N LEU A 141 -15.02 82.31 43.59
CA LEU A 141 -14.42 81.43 44.61
C LEU A 141 -15.49 80.72 45.46
N ARG A 142 -16.48 81.47 45.95
CA ARG A 142 -17.55 80.92 46.80
C ARG A 142 -18.48 79.95 46.06
N GLN A 143 -18.62 80.08 44.74
CA GLN A 143 -19.36 79.12 43.92
C GLN A 143 -18.54 77.83 43.71
N PHE A 144 -17.23 77.95 43.55
CA PHE A 144 -16.30 76.82 43.44
C PHE A 144 -16.24 76.00 44.74
N GLU A 145 -16.14 76.65 45.90
CA GLU A 145 -16.22 76.01 47.22
C GLU A 145 -17.56 75.27 47.43
N GLN A 146 -18.68 75.89 47.02
CA GLN A 146 -19.99 75.25 47.10
C GLN A 146 -20.10 74.04 46.16
N PHE A 147 -19.50 74.10 44.97
CA PHE A 147 -19.44 72.97 44.03
C PHE A 147 -18.63 71.80 44.59
N ILE A 148 -17.45 72.05 45.16
CA ILE A 148 -16.63 71.02 45.82
C ILE A 148 -17.41 70.35 46.96
N GLY A 149 -18.11 71.12 47.80
CA GLY A 149 -18.96 70.56 48.86
C GLY A 149 -20.09 69.67 48.34
N GLN A 150 -20.74 70.03 47.22
CA GLN A 150 -21.79 69.22 46.60
C GLN A 150 -21.24 67.93 45.97
N ALA A 151 -20.14 68.02 45.22
CA ALA A 151 -19.46 66.85 44.66
C ALA A 151 -18.97 65.90 45.77
N THR A 152 -18.44 66.44 46.86
CA THR A 152 -18.01 65.67 48.05
C THR A 152 -19.17 64.87 48.66
N GLU A 153 -20.38 65.42 48.75
CA GLU A 153 -21.55 64.65 49.20
C GLU A 153 -21.96 63.54 48.23
N GLU A 154 -21.96 63.79 46.92
CA GLU A 154 -22.33 62.77 45.93
C GLU A 154 -21.30 61.63 45.85
N ILE A 155 -20.00 61.94 45.90
CA ILE A 155 -18.94 60.91 45.97
C ILE A 155 -19.07 60.08 47.25
N LYS A 156 -19.39 60.69 48.39
CA LYS A 156 -19.61 59.96 49.66
C LYS A 156 -20.84 59.05 49.62
N ARG A 157 -21.93 59.49 48.98
CA ARG A 157 -23.12 58.63 48.75
C ARG A 157 -22.78 57.48 47.82
N SER A 158 -22.12 57.74 46.69
CA SER A 158 -21.67 56.70 45.74
C SER A 158 -20.73 55.67 46.39
N LYS A 159 -19.70 56.11 47.13
CA LYS A 159 -18.79 55.24 47.92
C LYS A 159 -19.48 54.55 49.12
N SER A 160 -20.75 54.87 49.42
CA SER A 160 -21.56 54.16 50.42
C SER A 160 -22.50 53.15 49.76
N ASP A 161 -23.18 53.53 48.67
CA ASP A 161 -24.07 52.67 47.90
C ASP A 161 -23.29 51.52 47.25
N HIS A 162 -22.08 51.78 46.73
CA HIS A 162 -21.19 50.75 46.21
C HIS A 162 -20.90 49.65 47.25
N ARG A 163 -20.47 50.02 48.45
CA ARG A 163 -20.23 49.09 49.57
C ARG A 163 -21.50 48.34 50.01
N SER A 164 -22.68 48.95 49.88
CA SER A 164 -23.95 48.28 50.16
C SER A 164 -24.30 47.23 49.08
N ILE A 165 -24.01 47.52 47.81
CA ILE A 165 -24.22 46.60 46.69
C ILE A 165 -23.22 45.44 46.75
N GLU A 166 -21.95 45.75 47.02
CA GLU A 166 -20.85 44.80 47.20
C GLU A 166 -21.13 43.81 48.36
N ALA A 167 -21.54 44.30 49.52
CA ALA A 167 -21.94 43.45 50.65
C ALA A 167 -23.16 42.56 50.32
N ALA A 168 -24.14 43.09 49.56
CA ALA A 168 -25.29 42.31 49.09
C ALA A 168 -24.88 41.25 48.05
N LEU A 169 -23.90 41.55 47.18
CA LEU A 169 -23.37 40.64 46.17
C LEU A 169 -22.60 39.48 46.82
N HIS A 170 -21.69 39.76 47.76
CA HIS A 170 -20.96 38.74 48.51
C HIS A 170 -21.90 37.84 49.34
N SER A 171 -22.87 38.45 50.04
CA SER A 171 -23.89 37.70 50.78
C SER A 171 -24.68 36.75 49.86
N LYS A 172 -25.04 37.22 48.65
CA LYS A 172 -25.77 36.40 47.68
C LYS A 172 -24.90 35.32 47.02
N SER A 173 -23.62 35.58 46.77
CA SER A 173 -22.67 34.56 46.30
C SER A 173 -22.55 33.44 47.32
N SER A 174 -22.27 33.77 48.58
CA SER A 174 -22.14 32.77 49.65
C SER A 174 -23.35 31.85 49.80
N VAL A 175 -24.57 32.37 49.59
CA VAL A 175 -25.80 31.56 49.60
C VAL A 175 -25.87 30.62 48.38
N TYR A 176 -25.49 31.08 47.19
CA TYR A 176 -25.40 30.21 46.01
C TYR A 176 -24.31 29.15 46.16
N ASP A 177 -23.14 29.51 46.71
CA ASP A 177 -22.03 28.59 46.93
C ASP A 177 -22.41 27.46 47.92
N ASP A 178 -23.11 27.79 49.01
CA ASP A 178 -23.66 26.80 49.96
C ASP A 178 -24.76 25.92 49.36
N GLU A 179 -25.65 26.46 48.51
CA GLU A 179 -26.72 25.69 47.86
C GLU A 179 -26.17 24.77 46.76
N ILE A 180 -25.22 25.25 45.95
CA ILE A 180 -24.47 24.46 44.98
C ILE A 180 -23.75 23.31 45.68
N LYS A 181 -23.10 23.57 46.82
CA LYS A 181 -22.40 22.55 47.60
C LYS A 181 -23.33 21.45 48.13
N ARG A 182 -24.52 21.81 48.63
CA ARG A 182 -25.54 20.82 49.02
C ARG A 182 -26.00 19.96 47.85
N LEU A 183 -26.21 20.55 46.68
CA LEU A 183 -26.61 19.81 45.48
C LEU A 183 -25.51 18.83 45.01
N TYR A 184 -24.23 19.19 45.16
CA TYR A 184 -23.12 18.25 44.95
C TYR A 184 -23.12 17.12 45.99
N ASP A 185 -23.27 17.42 47.28
CA ASP A 185 -23.30 16.41 48.36
C ASP A 185 -24.47 15.41 48.20
N GLU A 186 -25.66 15.89 47.79
CA GLU A 186 -26.83 15.04 47.52
C GLU A 186 -26.64 14.20 46.24
N MET A 187 -26.08 14.79 45.18
CA MET A 187 -25.80 14.08 43.92
C MET A 187 -24.73 12.99 44.11
N GLU A 188 -23.66 13.25 44.86
CA GLU A 188 -22.64 12.23 45.14
C GLU A 188 -23.24 11.07 45.95
N GLN A 189 -24.13 11.35 46.92
CA GLN A 189 -24.85 10.31 47.65
C GLN A 189 -25.77 9.46 46.75
N GLN A 190 -26.51 10.07 45.82
CA GLN A 190 -27.30 9.31 44.84
C GLN A 190 -26.41 8.45 43.94
N ILE A 191 -25.35 9.01 43.36
CA ILE A 191 -24.39 8.26 42.53
C ILE A 191 -23.80 7.07 43.29
N LYS A 192 -23.47 7.24 44.58
CA LYS A 192 -22.95 6.18 45.45
C LYS A 192 -23.97 5.08 45.69
N ILE A 193 -25.25 5.43 45.84
CA ILE A 193 -26.36 4.48 46.00
C ILE A 193 -26.61 3.71 44.69
N GLU A 194 -26.81 4.40 43.56
CA GLU A 194 -27.00 3.80 42.23
C GLU A 194 -25.84 2.85 41.87
N LYS A 195 -24.59 3.30 42.06
CA LYS A 195 -23.39 2.49 41.81
C LYS A 195 -23.31 1.24 42.68
N SER A 196 -23.84 1.29 43.92
CA SER A 196 -23.90 0.11 44.78
C SER A 196 -24.95 -0.92 44.33
N LYS A 197 -26.10 -0.46 43.81
CA LYS A 197 -27.13 -1.34 43.21
C LYS A 197 -26.60 -2.03 41.94
N VAL A 198 -26.02 -1.25 41.02
CA VAL A 198 -25.47 -1.76 39.75
C VAL A 198 -24.38 -2.81 40.04
N LEU A 199 -23.49 -2.54 41.00
CA LEU A 199 -22.42 -3.47 41.37
C LEU A 199 -22.94 -4.82 41.93
N GLU A 200 -24.05 -4.85 42.68
CA GLU A 200 -24.64 -6.11 43.13
C GLU A 200 -25.44 -6.83 42.01
N GLU A 201 -26.08 -6.09 41.11
CA GLU A 201 -26.65 -6.68 39.89
C GLU A 201 -25.58 -7.29 38.97
N GLU A 202 -24.43 -6.62 38.80
CA GLU A 202 -23.29 -7.14 38.04
C GLU A 202 -22.72 -8.41 38.70
N LYS A 203 -22.50 -8.42 40.02
CA LYS A 203 -22.07 -9.62 40.77
C LYS A 203 -23.09 -10.79 40.75
N LEU A 204 -24.35 -10.52 40.46
CA LEU A 204 -25.37 -11.56 40.28
C LEU A 204 -25.25 -12.14 38.86
N LYS A 205 -25.27 -11.28 37.84
CA LYS A 205 -25.13 -11.65 36.42
C LYS A 205 -23.78 -12.34 36.14
N GLU A 206 -22.70 -11.90 36.80
CA GLU A 206 -21.39 -12.54 36.75
C GLU A 206 -21.45 -13.98 37.28
N ARG A 207 -22.14 -14.22 38.41
CA ARG A 207 -22.31 -15.57 38.96
C ARG A 207 -23.15 -16.46 38.05
N GLU A 208 -24.29 -15.98 37.56
CA GLU A 208 -25.14 -16.73 36.64
C GLU A 208 -24.39 -17.09 35.34
N LEU A 209 -23.64 -16.13 34.76
CA LEU A 209 -22.82 -16.36 33.57
C LEU A 209 -21.64 -17.31 33.85
N ARG A 210 -21.05 -17.25 35.05
CA ARG A 210 -19.95 -18.12 35.47
C ARG A 210 -20.40 -19.57 35.67
N GLU A 211 -21.57 -19.79 36.25
CA GLU A 211 -22.19 -21.13 36.36
C GLU A 211 -22.57 -21.69 34.97
N GLN A 212 -23.11 -20.85 34.07
CA GLN A 212 -23.36 -21.25 32.67
C GLN A 212 -22.07 -21.61 31.93
N MET A 213 -20.99 -20.84 32.11
CA MET A 213 -19.68 -21.15 31.53
C MET A 213 -19.06 -22.43 32.09
N GLU A 214 -19.21 -22.72 33.39
CA GLU A 214 -18.68 -23.95 33.99
C GLU A 214 -19.44 -25.20 33.51
N GLU A 215 -20.76 -25.10 33.28
CA GLU A 215 -21.53 -26.20 32.67
C GLU A 215 -21.21 -26.37 31.16
N GLU A 216 -21.07 -25.29 30.38
CA GLU A 216 -20.66 -25.42 28.98
C GLU A 216 -19.25 -26.00 28.88
N LEU A 217 -18.30 -25.55 29.72
CA LEU A 217 -16.94 -26.10 29.79
C LEU A 217 -16.99 -27.62 30.06
N ARG A 218 -17.80 -28.07 31.03
CA ARG A 218 -17.98 -29.50 31.35
C ARG A 218 -18.52 -30.31 30.16
N ILE A 219 -19.43 -29.73 29.37
CA ILE A 219 -19.93 -30.35 28.13
C ILE A 219 -18.83 -30.38 27.06
N LYS A 220 -18.01 -29.33 26.94
CA LYS A 220 -16.88 -29.26 25.99
C LYS A 220 -15.76 -30.24 26.34
N GLU A 221 -15.46 -30.45 27.62
CA GLU A 221 -14.50 -31.46 28.08
C GLU A 221 -14.96 -32.88 27.73
N GLN A 222 -16.25 -33.18 27.87
CA GLN A 222 -16.82 -34.46 27.43
C GLN A 222 -16.72 -34.66 25.90
N GLN A 223 -17.06 -33.62 25.12
CA GLN A 223 -16.90 -33.62 23.66
C GLN A 223 -15.43 -33.83 23.25
N LEU A 224 -14.48 -33.17 23.94
CA LEU A 224 -13.04 -33.32 23.70
C LEU A 224 -12.55 -34.73 24.03
N ALA A 225 -13.02 -35.35 25.12
CA ALA A 225 -12.67 -36.72 25.49
C ALA A 225 -13.16 -37.74 24.44
N GLU A 226 -14.35 -37.55 23.86
CA GLU A 226 -14.86 -38.38 22.76
C GLU A 226 -14.06 -38.19 21.46
N VAL A 227 -13.68 -36.95 21.13
CA VAL A 227 -12.79 -36.67 19.98
C VAL A 227 -11.42 -37.32 20.16
N ILE A 228 -10.80 -37.24 21.35
CA ILE A 228 -9.52 -37.89 21.64
C ILE A 228 -9.62 -39.43 21.51
N LYS A 229 -10.77 -40.02 21.90
CA LYS A 229 -11.02 -41.45 21.70
C LYS A 229 -11.10 -41.81 20.21
N THR A 230 -11.90 -41.08 19.42
CA THR A 230 -12.04 -41.34 17.98
C THR A 230 -10.75 -41.09 17.20
N GLN A 231 -9.93 -40.12 17.60
CA GLN A 231 -8.59 -39.91 17.05
C GLN A 231 -7.71 -41.14 17.24
N ARG A 232 -7.63 -41.72 18.45
CA ARG A 232 -6.84 -42.94 18.71
C ARG A 232 -7.34 -44.14 17.90
N GLU A 233 -8.67 -44.27 17.73
CA GLU A 233 -9.26 -45.30 16.86
C GLU A 233 -8.92 -45.10 15.37
N LEU A 234 -8.69 -43.86 14.92
CA LEU A 234 -8.24 -43.54 13.56
C LEU A 234 -6.74 -43.74 13.37
N GLU A 235 -5.92 -43.39 14.36
CA GLU A 235 -4.47 -43.63 14.38
C GLU A 235 -4.14 -45.13 14.28
N LEU A 236 -4.88 -45.98 15.00
CA LEU A 236 -4.75 -47.44 14.91
C LEU A 236 -5.17 -47.98 13.52
N LYS A 237 -6.21 -47.41 12.91
CA LYS A 237 -6.64 -47.78 11.55
C LYS A 237 -5.61 -47.34 10.51
N LEU A 238 -5.03 -46.16 10.65
CA LEU A 238 -3.95 -45.64 9.79
C LEU A 238 -2.72 -46.57 9.85
N LEU A 239 -2.31 -46.99 11.05
CA LEU A 239 -1.19 -47.91 11.23
C LEU A 239 -1.42 -49.25 10.52
N HIS A 240 -2.63 -49.81 10.61
CA HIS A 240 -2.97 -51.05 9.90
C HIS A 240 -3.03 -50.87 8.38
N THR A 241 -3.59 -49.77 7.88
CA THR A 241 -3.59 -49.46 6.44
C THR A 241 -2.16 -49.33 5.90
N ASN A 242 -1.27 -48.63 6.60
CA ASN A 242 0.13 -48.47 6.21
C ASN A 242 0.86 -49.82 6.14
N LEU A 243 0.61 -50.74 7.08
CA LEU A 243 1.16 -52.09 7.04
C LEU A 243 0.71 -52.85 5.78
N ASN A 244 -0.60 -52.84 5.50
CA ASN A 244 -1.16 -53.49 4.31
C ASN A 244 -0.65 -52.84 3.01
N GLU A 245 -0.35 -51.53 3.00
CA GLU A 245 0.27 -50.83 1.87
C GLU A 245 1.74 -51.26 1.68
N THR A 246 2.49 -51.52 2.76
CA THR A 246 3.84 -52.08 2.65
C THR A 246 3.86 -53.54 2.18
N GLU A 247 2.91 -54.37 2.62
CA GLU A 247 2.79 -55.76 2.13
C GLU A 247 2.41 -55.79 0.64
N THR A 248 1.37 -55.04 0.24
CA THR A 248 0.95 -54.96 -1.16
C THR A 248 2.01 -54.32 -2.07
N LYS A 249 2.84 -53.41 -1.55
CA LYS A 249 4.03 -52.93 -2.27
C LYS A 249 5.06 -54.05 -2.48
N ASN A 250 5.41 -54.81 -1.43
CA ASN A 250 6.38 -55.89 -1.52
C ASN A 250 5.94 -56.99 -2.51
N ASP A 251 4.65 -57.35 -2.52
CA ASP A 251 4.10 -58.31 -3.49
C ASP A 251 4.11 -57.75 -4.92
N ASN A 252 3.84 -56.46 -5.13
CA ASN A 252 3.99 -55.84 -6.45
C ASN A 252 5.45 -55.87 -6.94
N GLU A 253 6.44 -55.60 -6.07
CA GLU A 253 7.86 -55.72 -6.42
C GLU A 253 8.28 -57.18 -6.72
N ARG A 254 7.63 -58.17 -6.09
CA ARG A 254 7.84 -59.59 -6.38
C ARG A 254 7.24 -59.99 -7.73
N LEU A 255 5.99 -59.60 -7.98
CA LEU A 255 5.29 -59.85 -9.25
C LEU A 255 5.97 -59.17 -10.44
N GLN A 256 6.58 -58.00 -10.26
CA GLN A 256 7.40 -57.38 -11.31
C GLN A 256 8.66 -58.19 -11.65
N LYS A 257 9.32 -58.80 -10.66
CA LYS A 257 10.48 -59.69 -10.90
C LYS A 257 10.05 -60.98 -11.61
N GLU A 258 9.00 -61.64 -11.10
CA GLU A 258 8.40 -62.83 -11.73
C GLU A 258 7.99 -62.54 -13.19
N LYS A 259 7.44 -61.35 -13.47
CA LYS A 259 7.11 -60.91 -14.84
C LYS A 259 8.35 -60.80 -15.74
N ILE A 260 9.40 -60.11 -15.29
CA ILE A 260 10.63 -59.91 -16.08
C ILE A 260 11.29 -61.24 -16.42
N GLU A 261 11.33 -62.18 -15.46
CA GLU A 261 11.87 -63.52 -15.64
C GLU A 261 11.07 -64.34 -16.67
N LEU A 262 9.73 -64.24 -16.65
CA LEU A 262 8.85 -64.84 -17.66
C LEU A 262 9.01 -64.19 -19.06
N GLU A 263 9.20 -62.86 -19.13
CA GLU A 263 9.47 -62.15 -20.39
C GLU A 263 10.81 -62.59 -21.01
N GLN A 264 11.84 -62.83 -20.19
CA GLN A 264 13.13 -63.40 -20.63
C GLN A 264 12.98 -64.85 -21.13
N GLN A 265 12.28 -65.71 -20.37
CA GLN A 265 12.03 -67.10 -20.79
C GLN A 265 11.28 -67.18 -22.13
N LEU A 266 10.32 -66.29 -22.38
CA LEU A 266 9.62 -66.19 -23.66
C LEU A 266 10.55 -65.77 -24.82
N GLN A 267 11.47 -64.84 -24.59
CA GLN A 267 12.47 -64.43 -25.59
C GLN A 267 13.45 -65.55 -25.92
N ASP A 268 13.94 -66.28 -24.91
CA ASP A 268 14.84 -67.43 -25.09
C ASP A 268 14.15 -68.57 -25.85
N ILE A 269 12.89 -68.89 -25.53
CA ILE A 269 12.09 -69.89 -26.25
C ILE A 269 11.88 -69.45 -27.72
N ALA A 270 11.59 -68.18 -27.96
CA ALA A 270 11.42 -67.64 -29.32
C ALA A 270 12.71 -67.74 -30.15
N ARG A 271 13.87 -67.41 -29.57
CA ARG A 271 15.18 -67.57 -30.23
C ARG A 271 15.46 -69.03 -30.58
N ASN A 272 15.30 -69.94 -29.61
CA ASN A 272 15.52 -71.37 -29.79
C ASN A 272 14.59 -71.98 -30.86
N PHE A 273 13.36 -71.46 -30.99
CA PHE A 273 12.41 -71.86 -32.04
C PHE A 273 12.86 -71.41 -33.43
N GLU A 274 13.34 -70.17 -33.58
CA GLU A 274 13.81 -69.63 -34.85
C GLU A 274 15.11 -70.31 -35.33
N GLU A 275 16.02 -70.65 -34.40
CA GLU A 275 17.20 -71.50 -34.66
C GLU A 275 16.78 -72.90 -35.14
N SER A 276 15.82 -73.54 -34.45
CA SER A 276 15.30 -74.87 -34.82
C SER A 276 14.65 -74.87 -36.21
N LYS A 277 13.90 -73.80 -36.53
CA LYS A 277 13.29 -73.54 -37.84
C LYS A 277 14.34 -73.36 -38.93
N HIS A 278 15.44 -72.65 -38.65
CA HIS A 278 16.58 -72.55 -39.57
C HIS A 278 17.25 -73.90 -39.82
N TYR A 279 17.49 -74.70 -38.78
CA TYR A 279 18.07 -76.04 -38.89
C TYR A 279 17.20 -76.99 -39.73
N ILE A 280 15.88 -76.99 -39.52
CA ILE A 280 14.91 -77.73 -40.33
C ILE A 280 14.97 -77.30 -41.81
N SER A 281 15.12 -76.00 -42.09
CA SER A 281 15.27 -75.49 -43.46
C SER A 281 16.52 -76.06 -44.14
N GLN A 282 17.67 -76.07 -43.47
CA GLN A 282 18.89 -76.67 -44.00
C GLN A 282 18.74 -78.18 -44.28
N LEU A 283 18.12 -78.93 -43.37
CA LEU A 283 17.83 -80.36 -43.57
C LEU A 283 16.91 -80.61 -44.76
N GLN A 284 15.91 -79.75 -45.00
CA GLN A 284 15.04 -79.85 -46.18
C GLN A 284 15.81 -79.59 -47.49
N ILE A 285 16.75 -78.64 -47.50
CA ILE A 285 17.62 -78.35 -48.66
C ILE A 285 18.54 -79.56 -48.93
N GLN A 286 19.20 -80.11 -47.91
CA GLN A 286 20.04 -81.30 -48.05
C GLN A 286 19.23 -82.51 -48.55
N THR A 287 18.05 -82.76 -47.98
CA THR A 287 17.16 -83.86 -48.40
C THR A 287 16.73 -83.71 -49.86
N LYS A 288 16.46 -82.47 -50.34
CA LYS A 288 16.17 -82.20 -51.75
C LYS A 288 17.39 -82.47 -52.65
N LYS A 289 18.60 -82.12 -52.21
CA LYS A 289 19.85 -82.41 -52.94
C LYS A 289 20.11 -83.91 -53.05
N GLU A 290 20.07 -84.64 -51.94
CA GLU A 290 20.27 -86.10 -51.95
C GLU A 290 19.25 -86.85 -52.81
N LYS A 291 17.97 -86.46 -52.77
CA LYS A 291 16.95 -87.04 -53.67
C LYS A 291 17.27 -86.79 -55.15
N ARG A 292 17.78 -85.62 -55.50
CA ARG A 292 18.18 -85.26 -56.87
C ARG A 292 19.41 -86.05 -57.34
N ASP A 293 20.38 -86.26 -56.47
CA ASP A 293 21.60 -87.01 -56.82
C ASP A 293 21.38 -88.54 -56.83
N ARG A 294 20.52 -89.08 -55.95
CA ARG A 294 20.04 -90.48 -56.07
C ARG A 294 19.27 -90.72 -57.38
N ALA A 295 18.45 -89.76 -57.84
CA ALA A 295 17.75 -89.87 -59.11
C ALA A 295 18.70 -89.91 -60.32
N LYS A 296 19.79 -89.11 -60.32
CA LYS A 296 20.84 -89.19 -61.34
C LYS A 296 21.54 -90.56 -61.35
N HIS A 297 21.91 -91.08 -60.17
CA HIS A 297 22.55 -92.39 -60.07
C HIS A 297 21.65 -93.53 -60.57
N ALA A 298 20.35 -93.48 -60.27
CA ALA A 298 19.39 -94.48 -60.75
C ALA A 298 19.30 -94.51 -62.30
N LEU A 299 19.26 -93.33 -62.94
CA LEU A 299 19.25 -93.21 -64.40
C LEU A 299 20.50 -93.82 -65.04
N SER A 300 21.69 -93.47 -64.53
CA SER A 300 22.96 -94.04 -65.03
C SER A 300 23.04 -95.55 -64.82
N LEU A 301 22.50 -96.08 -63.73
CA LEU A 301 22.47 -97.53 -63.49
C LEU A 301 21.55 -98.24 -64.50
N THR A 302 20.39 -97.67 -64.84
CA THR A 302 19.48 -98.25 -65.84
C THR A 302 20.05 -98.23 -67.26
N GLU A 303 20.88 -97.23 -67.59
CA GLU A 303 21.55 -97.13 -68.89
C GLU A 303 22.61 -98.23 -69.06
N ASN A 304 23.45 -98.46 -68.04
CA ASN A 304 24.43 -99.54 -68.03
C ASN A 304 23.79 -100.94 -68.10
N LEU A 305 22.71 -101.17 -67.34
CA LEU A 305 21.97 -102.45 -67.35
C LEU A 305 21.29 -102.75 -68.70
N ALA A 306 20.92 -101.72 -69.47
CA ALA A 306 20.41 -101.91 -70.82
C ALA A 306 21.49 -102.44 -71.79
N ILE A 307 22.72 -101.96 -71.65
CA ILE A 307 23.88 -102.37 -72.47
C ILE A 307 24.28 -103.82 -72.16
N GLU A 308 24.36 -104.21 -70.89
CA GLU A 308 24.63 -105.61 -70.50
C GLU A 308 23.56 -106.57 -71.04
N ARG A 309 22.29 -106.19 -70.96
CA ARG A 309 21.18 -106.98 -71.50
C ARG A 309 21.30 -107.22 -73.01
N GLU A 310 21.72 -106.22 -73.78
CA GLU A 310 21.90 -106.39 -75.24
C GLU A 310 23.03 -107.36 -75.57
N ASN A 311 24.09 -107.40 -74.75
CA ASN A 311 25.21 -108.32 -74.94
C ASN A 311 24.83 -109.76 -74.58
N LEU A 312 24.14 -109.98 -73.46
CA LEU A 312 23.67 -111.31 -73.04
C LEU A 312 22.67 -111.93 -74.03
N VAL A 313 21.85 -111.12 -74.70
CA VAL A 313 20.95 -111.61 -75.77
C VAL A 313 21.73 -112.15 -76.97
N LYS A 314 22.86 -111.52 -77.34
CA LYS A 314 23.70 -111.96 -78.46
C LYS A 314 24.37 -113.30 -78.19
N GLU A 315 24.82 -113.57 -76.95
CA GLU A 315 25.34 -114.89 -76.58
C GLU A 315 24.28 -115.98 -76.68
N LEU A 316 23.06 -115.71 -76.21
CA LEU A 316 21.99 -116.70 -76.08
C LEU A 316 21.51 -117.24 -77.44
N ASP A 317 21.54 -116.43 -78.50
CA ASP A 317 21.21 -116.88 -79.86
C ASP A 317 22.31 -117.74 -80.52
N THR A 318 23.59 -117.57 -80.14
CA THR A 318 24.65 -118.47 -80.63
C THR A 318 24.47 -119.90 -80.11
N LEU A 319 24.09 -120.05 -78.83
CA LEU A 319 23.80 -121.34 -78.19
C LEU A 319 22.60 -122.05 -78.84
N LYS A 320 21.55 -121.33 -79.23
CA LYS A 320 20.40 -121.90 -79.98
C LYS A 320 20.83 -122.47 -81.34
N SER A 321 21.78 -121.83 -82.03
CA SER A 321 22.26 -122.28 -83.34
C SER A 321 22.99 -123.63 -83.28
N LEU A 322 23.76 -123.85 -82.22
CA LEU A 322 24.48 -125.11 -81.96
C LEU A 322 23.52 -126.25 -81.63
N ASN A 323 22.54 -126.00 -80.75
CA ASN A 323 21.64 -127.05 -80.28
C ASN A 323 20.74 -127.62 -81.40
N LYS A 324 20.45 -126.83 -82.44
CA LYS A 324 19.68 -127.28 -83.61
C LYS A 324 20.40 -128.38 -84.43
N ARG A 325 21.73 -128.38 -84.48
CA ARG A 325 22.51 -129.36 -85.26
C ARG A 325 22.57 -130.78 -84.67
N LEU A 326 22.08 -130.99 -83.44
CA LEU A 326 22.14 -132.29 -82.75
C LEU A 326 20.81 -133.06 -82.73
N VAL A 327 19.76 -132.51 -83.35
CA VAL A 327 18.39 -133.07 -83.32
C VAL A 327 17.99 -133.73 -84.65
N ASP A 328 18.54 -133.27 -85.77
CA ASP A 328 18.08 -133.65 -87.12
C ASP A 328 18.48 -135.08 -87.58
N GLU A 329 19.23 -135.86 -86.78
CA GLU A 329 19.74 -137.19 -87.17
C GLU A 329 18.99 -138.42 -86.59
N ARG A 330 18.09 -138.27 -85.60
CA ARG A 330 17.72 -139.44 -84.76
C ARG A 330 16.31 -140.05 -84.89
N ASP A 331 15.25 -139.27 -85.09
CA ASP A 331 13.87 -139.79 -85.01
C ASP A 331 13.14 -139.82 -86.37
N VAL A 332 13.49 -140.83 -87.17
CA VAL A 332 12.68 -141.31 -88.30
C VAL A 332 11.83 -142.50 -87.84
N HIS A 333 10.54 -142.48 -88.19
CA HIS A 333 9.50 -143.53 -88.06
C HIS A 333 8.85 -143.79 -86.68
N HIS A 334 7.50 -143.92 -86.74
CA HIS A 334 6.53 -144.29 -85.69
C HIS A 334 6.37 -143.29 -84.51
N GLY A 335 5.18 -142.80 -84.15
CA GLY A 335 3.85 -142.92 -84.74
C GLY A 335 2.93 -143.91 -84.04
N GLY A 336 1.93 -143.40 -83.29
CA GLY A 336 0.80 -144.19 -82.76
C GLY A 336 0.26 -143.72 -81.40
N ASN A 337 -1.04 -143.34 -81.37
CA ASN A 337 -2.02 -143.48 -80.28
C ASN A 337 -1.58 -143.27 -78.80
N SER A 338 -2.03 -142.19 -78.13
CA SER A 338 -3.31 -142.08 -77.36
C SER A 338 -3.23 -142.66 -75.93
N GLN A 339 -3.98 -142.20 -74.92
CA GLN A 339 -5.22 -141.40 -74.87
C GLN A 339 -5.33 -140.75 -73.46
N GLY A 340 -6.01 -139.60 -73.26
CA GLY A 340 -5.90 -138.94 -71.93
C GLY A 340 -6.75 -137.73 -71.48
N ARG A 341 -7.91 -137.41 -72.08
CA ARG A 341 -8.90 -136.40 -71.61
C ARG A 341 -8.42 -134.93 -71.57
N ASP A 342 -9.25 -133.89 -71.43
CA ASP A 342 -10.60 -133.52 -71.94
C ASP A 342 -10.61 -131.96 -71.91
N LEU A 343 -11.00 -131.21 -72.95
CA LEU A 343 -12.37 -130.88 -73.43
C LEU A 343 -13.27 -130.18 -72.37
N SER A 344 -14.07 -129.14 -72.67
CA SER A 344 -14.10 -128.15 -73.77
C SER A 344 -15.25 -127.13 -73.57
N SER A 345 -15.12 -125.89 -74.09
CA SER A 345 -16.17 -124.84 -74.19
C SER A 345 -16.63 -124.21 -72.84
N SER A 346 -17.13 -122.97 -72.75
CA SER A 346 -18.03 -122.29 -73.70
C SER A 346 -18.03 -120.73 -73.63
N HIS A 347 -18.32 -120.12 -74.79
CA HIS A 347 -19.13 -118.91 -75.06
C HIS A 347 -19.04 -117.59 -74.25
N SER A 348 -18.60 -116.53 -74.95
CA SER A 348 -19.26 -115.22 -75.23
C SER A 348 -20.19 -114.55 -74.18
N THR A 349 -20.29 -113.21 -74.06
CA THR A 349 -20.65 -112.26 -75.16
C THR A 349 -20.45 -110.76 -74.81
N LEU A 350 -20.28 -109.95 -75.87
CA LEU A 350 -20.42 -108.47 -76.12
C LEU A 350 -21.41 -107.65 -75.23
N LYS A 351 -21.55 -106.30 -75.19
CA LYS A 351 -21.16 -105.04 -75.94
C LYS A 351 -21.29 -103.84 -74.92
N ARG A 352 -20.79 -102.58 -74.99
CA ARG A 352 -20.46 -101.52 -76.00
C ARG A 352 -21.52 -100.37 -76.07
N GLN A 353 -21.05 -99.09 -76.13
CA GLN A 353 -21.79 -97.80 -76.32
C GLN A 353 -22.57 -97.26 -75.08
N GLY A 354 -22.72 -95.94 -74.83
CA GLY A 354 -22.08 -94.73 -75.40
C GLY A 354 -22.87 -93.40 -75.21
N SER A 355 -22.17 -92.25 -75.16
CA SER A 355 -22.64 -90.85 -75.38
C SER A 355 -23.50 -90.11 -74.33
N VAL A 356 -23.38 -88.75 -74.32
CA VAL A 356 -24.43 -87.68 -74.18
C VAL A 356 -24.03 -86.46 -73.30
N LEU A 357 -24.51 -85.29 -73.76
CA LEU A 357 -24.60 -83.90 -73.25
C LEU A 357 -25.12 -83.70 -71.79
N SER A 358 -25.20 -82.50 -71.16
CA SER A 358 -24.59 -81.13 -71.32
C SER A 358 -25.22 -80.15 -70.28
N ASP A 359 -24.73 -78.89 -70.23
CA ASP A 359 -25.38 -77.67 -69.68
C ASP A 359 -25.61 -77.57 -68.13
N TYR A 360 -25.82 -76.41 -67.48
CA TYR A 360 -26.25 -75.05 -67.93
C TYR A 360 -25.47 -73.85 -67.30
N PHE A 361 -25.68 -72.67 -67.90
CA PHE A 361 -25.33 -71.29 -67.51
C PHE A 361 -25.66 -70.91 -66.03
N THR A 362 -25.16 -69.85 -65.36
CA THR A 362 -24.85 -68.42 -65.69
C THR A 362 -23.86 -67.83 -64.65
N ALA A 363 -23.16 -66.68 -64.78
CA ALA A 363 -22.75 -65.77 -65.88
C ALA A 363 -21.67 -64.75 -65.35
N PRO A 364 -20.80 -64.11 -66.19
CA PRO A 364 -19.66 -63.30 -65.71
C PRO A 364 -19.58 -61.83 -66.20
N HIS A 365 -19.21 -60.87 -65.34
CA HIS A 365 -18.87 -59.45 -65.64
C HIS A 365 -18.10 -58.80 -64.45
N ARG A 366 -17.27 -57.74 -64.56
CA ARG A 366 -16.48 -57.11 -65.66
C ARG A 366 -15.62 -55.95 -65.07
N GLY A 367 -14.35 -55.77 -65.45
CA GLY A 367 -13.56 -54.55 -65.10
C GLY A 367 -12.03 -54.69 -65.15
N ASN A 368 -11.32 -53.67 -65.66
CA ASN A 368 -9.84 -53.52 -65.67
C ASN A 368 -9.43 -52.44 -64.62
N SER A 369 -8.19 -51.96 -64.42
CA SER A 369 -6.90 -52.02 -65.13
C SER A 369 -5.68 -51.71 -64.22
N GLU A 370 -4.47 -51.82 -64.77
CA GLU A 370 -3.18 -51.22 -64.32
C GLU A 370 -3.14 -49.69 -64.65
N PRO A 371 -2.04 -48.89 -64.48
CA PRO A 371 -0.67 -49.17 -63.98
C PRO A 371 -0.03 -48.10 -63.01
N GLU A 372 1.26 -48.31 -62.63
CA GLU A 372 2.38 -47.34 -62.38
C GLU A 372 2.21 -46.13 -61.38
N GLU A 373 3.22 -45.50 -60.75
CA GLU A 373 4.71 -45.54 -60.83
C GLU A 373 5.39 -45.06 -59.48
N ASP A 374 6.64 -45.51 -59.24
CA ASP A 374 7.82 -44.89 -58.56
C ASP A 374 8.06 -44.53 -57.05
N ASP A 375 9.37 -44.65 -56.73
CA ASP A 375 10.29 -44.09 -55.71
C ASP A 375 10.28 -44.46 -54.19
N ASP A 376 11.15 -45.43 -53.85
CA ASP A 376 12.32 -45.37 -52.93
C ASP A 376 12.21 -44.86 -51.46
N VAL A 377 13.04 -45.28 -50.48
CA VAL A 377 13.88 -46.45 -50.15
C VAL A 377 14.43 -46.14 -48.72
N MET A 378 14.17 -46.98 -47.71
CA MET A 378 15.12 -47.90 -47.07
C MET A 378 16.44 -47.25 -46.55
N SER A 379 16.68 -47.10 -45.23
CA SER A 379 17.08 -48.14 -44.24
C SER A 379 18.59 -48.02 -43.87
N PRO A 380 19.18 -48.79 -42.91
CA PRO A 380 18.92 -48.64 -41.47
C PRO A 380 20.18 -48.79 -40.56
N SER A 381 20.04 -48.52 -39.24
CA SER A 381 20.71 -49.24 -38.13
C SER A 381 22.27 -49.10 -37.96
N ASN A 382 22.92 -49.31 -36.81
CA ASN A 382 22.51 -49.38 -35.38
C ASN A 382 23.77 -49.34 -34.45
N ASN A 383 23.52 -49.35 -33.12
CA ASN A 383 24.34 -49.89 -32.03
C ASN A 383 25.53 -49.09 -31.40
N ASP A 384 25.39 -48.93 -30.07
CA ASP A 384 26.34 -49.23 -28.98
C ASP A 384 27.36 -48.22 -28.37
N GLU A 385 27.21 -48.11 -27.04
CA GLU A 385 28.20 -48.04 -25.94
C GLU A 385 28.98 -46.76 -25.52
N ASN A 386 28.70 -46.37 -24.27
CA ASN A 386 29.62 -46.11 -23.14
C ASN A 386 30.38 -44.77 -22.97
N GLU A 387 30.88 -44.61 -21.73
CA GLU A 387 31.16 -43.37 -21.01
C GLU A 387 32.58 -42.77 -21.21
N SER A 388 32.79 -41.62 -20.55
CA SER A 388 34.05 -41.11 -19.95
C SER A 388 34.89 -40.04 -20.71
N ASP A 389 34.59 -38.79 -20.34
CA ASP A 389 35.49 -37.83 -19.65
C ASP A 389 36.72 -37.17 -20.35
N THR A 390 36.89 -35.88 -20.04
CA THR A 390 38.05 -34.97 -20.27
C THR A 390 38.55 -34.68 -21.71
N GLY A 391 39.07 -33.45 -21.93
CA GLY A 391 40.39 -33.37 -22.59
C GLY A 391 40.71 -32.46 -23.80
N SER A 392 40.27 -31.19 -23.81
CA SER A 392 41.10 -30.05 -24.30
C SER A 392 41.45 -29.80 -25.81
N THR A 393 41.89 -28.55 -26.06
CA THR A 393 42.76 -28.01 -27.15
C THR A 393 42.27 -27.76 -28.60
N GLN A 394 42.05 -26.46 -28.89
CA GLN A 394 42.64 -25.64 -29.98
C GLN A 394 42.23 -25.75 -31.47
N ASN A 395 41.81 -24.60 -32.02
CA ASN A 395 42.28 -23.91 -33.25
C ASN A 395 42.65 -24.74 -34.52
N ARG A 396 42.23 -24.40 -35.75
CA ARG A 396 42.19 -23.06 -36.38
C ARG A 396 41.61 -23.13 -37.83
N ASN A 397 40.91 -22.08 -38.30
CA ASN A 397 40.87 -21.54 -39.70
C ASN A 397 40.44 -22.47 -40.89
N HIS A 398 39.89 -22.02 -42.04
CA HIS A 398 39.54 -20.69 -42.60
C HIS A 398 38.69 -20.81 -43.91
N ILE A 399 37.98 -19.72 -44.33
CA ILE A 399 37.76 -19.29 -45.76
C ILE A 399 36.83 -20.19 -46.63
N ARG A 400 35.87 -19.75 -47.48
CA ARG A 400 35.37 -18.47 -48.09
C ARG A 400 33.93 -18.76 -48.68
N SER A 401 33.13 -17.92 -49.37
CA SER A 401 33.10 -16.48 -49.78
C SER A 401 31.71 -16.11 -50.39
N ARG A 402 31.40 -14.80 -50.48
CA ARG A 402 30.30 -14.14 -51.28
C ARG A 402 28.85 -14.32 -50.77
N GLY A 403 27.99 -13.29 -50.80
CA GLY A 403 28.26 -11.85 -50.98
C GLY A 403 27.04 -10.95 -51.33
N LEU A 404 27.12 -9.68 -50.89
CA LEU A 404 26.30 -8.48 -51.24
C LEU A 404 24.85 -8.37 -50.71
N GLY A 405 24.49 -7.18 -50.19
CA GLY A 405 23.08 -6.76 -50.05
C GLY A 405 22.62 -6.07 -48.76
N ALA A 406 23.37 -5.14 -48.14
CA ALA A 406 22.94 -4.45 -46.91
C ALA A 406 22.87 -2.92 -47.06
N ARG A 407 21.79 -2.32 -46.54
CA ARG A 407 21.54 -0.86 -46.48
C ARG A 407 22.01 -0.32 -45.13
N GLN A 408 22.73 0.80 -45.10
CA GLN A 408 23.36 1.30 -43.88
C GLN A 408 22.35 1.78 -42.82
N GLN A 409 22.63 1.45 -41.56
CA GLN A 409 22.11 2.11 -40.36
C GLN A 409 23.31 2.62 -39.53
N PRO A 410 23.17 3.69 -38.72
CA PRO A 410 24.24 4.17 -37.85
C PRO A 410 24.55 3.18 -36.71
N VAL A 411 25.81 3.13 -36.28
CA VAL A 411 26.26 2.25 -35.19
C VAL A 411 25.98 2.90 -33.83
N GLY A 412 25.54 2.10 -32.86
CA GLY A 412 25.26 2.56 -31.49
C GLY A 412 25.22 1.41 -30.48
N ALA A 413 26.35 0.74 -30.25
CA ALA A 413 26.51 -0.26 -29.19
C ALA A 413 28.00 -0.47 -28.82
N ASN A 414 28.23 -0.87 -27.56
CA ASN A 414 29.47 -1.43 -27.01
C ASN A 414 30.66 -0.47 -26.80
N ALA A 415 30.78 0.09 -25.60
CA ALA A 415 32.07 0.38 -24.98
C ALA A 415 32.45 -0.82 -24.07
N VAL A 416 33.49 -1.57 -24.46
CA VAL A 416 34.07 -2.65 -23.65
C VAL A 416 35.36 -2.14 -23.01
N PHE A 417 35.57 -2.39 -21.72
CA PHE A 417 36.82 -2.02 -21.05
C PHE A 417 38.02 -2.76 -21.68
N GLN A 418 38.88 -2.01 -22.37
CA GLN A 418 40.21 -2.47 -22.76
C GLN A 418 41.23 -2.06 -21.69
N HIS A 419 42.10 -3.00 -21.30
CA HIS A 419 43.19 -2.77 -20.35
C HIS A 419 44.53 -2.78 -21.07
N SER A 420 45.32 -1.72 -20.87
CA SER A 420 46.76 -1.71 -21.10
C SER A 420 47.43 -0.67 -20.18
N GLU A 421 47.97 -1.17 -19.07
CA GLU A 421 49.10 -0.66 -18.28
C GLU A 421 49.26 0.87 -18.09
N LEU A 422 48.92 1.38 -16.89
CA LEU A 422 49.95 1.72 -15.87
C LEU A 422 49.37 2.04 -14.48
N MET A 423 49.62 1.11 -13.55
CA MET A 423 49.79 1.23 -12.09
C MET A 423 49.08 2.37 -11.31
N ASN A 424 48.00 2.02 -10.57
CA ASN A 424 48.06 1.99 -9.09
C ASN A 424 46.78 1.45 -8.37
N VAL A 425 45.72 1.08 -9.10
CA VAL A 425 44.50 0.48 -8.51
C VAL A 425 44.27 -0.92 -9.08
N GLY A 426 43.94 -1.89 -8.22
CA GLY A 426 43.70 -3.28 -8.64
C GLY A 426 42.32 -3.47 -9.30
N PRO A 427 42.16 -4.43 -10.24
CA PRO A 427 40.98 -4.53 -11.11
C PRO A 427 39.67 -4.99 -10.42
N ASN A 428 39.68 -5.20 -9.11
CA ASN A 428 38.49 -5.56 -8.30
C ASN A 428 38.16 -4.51 -7.21
N ALA A 429 38.75 -3.31 -7.27
CA ALA A 429 38.40 -2.22 -6.35
C ALA A 429 37.00 -1.66 -6.68
N VAL A 430 36.09 -1.70 -5.71
CA VAL A 430 34.80 -0.98 -5.79
C VAL A 430 35.08 0.50 -5.49
N PRO A 431 34.62 1.46 -6.31
CA PRO A 431 34.83 2.88 -6.05
C PRO A 431 33.97 3.35 -4.87
N ASP A 432 34.55 4.19 -4.01
CA ASP A 432 33.88 4.82 -2.88
C ASP A 432 32.73 5.74 -3.33
N ARG A 433 32.91 6.40 -4.49
CA ARG A 433 31.98 7.39 -5.07
C ARG A 433 32.00 7.34 -6.60
N MET A 434 30.93 7.83 -7.20
CA MET A 434 30.81 7.98 -8.65
C MET A 434 30.23 9.35 -8.97
N PHE A 435 30.88 10.09 -9.88
CA PHE A 435 30.49 11.46 -10.27
C PHE A 435 30.33 11.56 -11.79
N LYS A 436 29.31 12.29 -12.25
CA LYS A 436 28.97 12.55 -13.64
C LYS A 436 29.47 13.93 -14.08
N ILE A 437 30.43 13.94 -15.02
CA ILE A 437 30.98 15.13 -15.65
C ILE A 437 30.48 15.22 -17.09
N ALA A 438 29.86 16.33 -17.47
CA ALA A 438 29.43 16.61 -18.84
C ALA A 438 30.37 17.62 -19.54
N PHE A 439 30.87 17.28 -20.73
CA PHE A 439 31.71 18.16 -21.54
C PHE A 439 30.86 18.90 -22.57
N ILE A 440 30.92 20.23 -22.56
CA ILE A 440 30.07 21.12 -23.36
C ILE A 440 30.89 22.22 -24.06
N GLY A 441 30.29 22.92 -25.03
CA GLY A 441 30.94 23.90 -25.89
C GLY A 441 30.88 23.51 -27.37
N ASP A 442 31.40 24.36 -28.24
CA ASP A 442 31.21 24.29 -29.69
C ASP A 442 31.81 23.04 -30.37
N SER A 443 31.45 22.83 -31.63
CA SER A 443 32.02 21.77 -32.47
C SER A 443 33.47 22.10 -32.83
N GLY A 444 34.38 21.13 -32.65
CA GLY A 444 35.80 21.29 -33.01
C GLY A 444 36.70 21.92 -31.93
N VAL A 445 36.17 22.33 -30.77
CA VAL A 445 37.00 22.85 -29.64
C VAL A 445 37.87 21.79 -28.96
N GLY A 446 37.66 20.50 -29.26
CA GLY A 446 38.52 19.39 -28.83
C GLY A 446 38.06 18.60 -27.61
N LYS A 447 36.77 18.67 -27.22
CA LYS A 447 36.18 17.92 -26.08
C LYS A 447 36.49 16.41 -26.10
N THR A 448 36.16 15.74 -27.19
CA THR A 448 36.43 14.31 -27.42
C THR A 448 37.92 13.99 -27.33
N SER A 449 38.78 14.87 -27.85
CA SER A 449 40.24 14.72 -27.81
C SER A 449 40.80 14.91 -26.40
N PHE A 450 40.21 15.80 -25.59
CA PHE A 450 40.53 16.00 -24.18
C PHE A 450 40.14 14.76 -23.36
N ILE A 451 38.93 14.22 -23.57
CA ILE A 451 38.46 13.00 -22.91
C ILE A 451 39.33 11.81 -23.28
N GLN A 452 39.64 11.60 -24.57
CA GLN A 452 40.54 10.50 -24.99
C GLN A 452 41.96 10.68 -24.44
N ARG A 453 42.53 11.89 -24.48
CA ARG A 453 43.83 12.18 -23.84
C ARG A 453 43.79 11.86 -22.33
N PHE A 454 42.73 12.19 -21.62
CA PHE A 454 42.59 11.84 -20.21
C PHE A 454 42.38 10.33 -19.97
N CYS A 455 41.62 9.64 -20.82
CA CYS A 455 41.26 8.23 -20.64
C CYS A 455 42.36 7.24 -21.08
N THR A 456 43.11 7.53 -22.14
CA THR A 456 44.06 6.59 -22.77
C THR A 456 45.46 7.16 -23.00
N ASP A 457 45.73 8.40 -22.57
CA ASP A 457 46.95 9.17 -22.86
C ASP A 457 47.41 9.15 -24.33
N ASN A 458 46.44 9.12 -25.24
CA ASN A 458 46.66 9.17 -26.67
C ASN A 458 45.88 10.33 -27.30
N PHE A 459 46.48 10.95 -28.31
CA PHE A 459 45.84 11.98 -29.14
C PHE A 459 45.84 11.52 -30.59
N ASN A 460 44.65 11.49 -31.21
CA ASN A 460 44.45 11.13 -32.61
C ASN A 460 44.23 12.40 -33.43
N GLU A 461 44.95 12.57 -34.54
CA GLU A 461 44.76 13.72 -35.45
C GLU A 461 43.55 13.54 -36.38
N ALA A 462 43.00 12.32 -36.50
CA ALA A 462 41.87 11.98 -37.37
C ALA A 462 40.56 11.77 -36.58
N PHE A 463 39.98 12.86 -36.06
CA PHE A 463 38.62 12.88 -35.51
C PHE A 463 37.56 13.32 -36.54
N SER A 464 36.46 12.58 -36.62
CA SER A 464 35.19 13.10 -37.14
C SER A 464 34.41 13.81 -36.02
N ALA A 465 33.47 14.70 -36.38
CA ALA A 465 32.65 15.39 -35.39
C ALA A 465 31.69 14.43 -34.66
N THR A 466 31.64 14.47 -33.33
CA THR A 466 30.78 13.62 -32.49
C THR A 466 29.32 13.72 -32.89
N ILE A 467 28.71 12.58 -33.24
CA ILE A 467 27.28 12.46 -33.56
C ILE A 467 26.58 11.81 -32.36
N GLY A 468 25.85 12.61 -31.58
CA GLY A 468 25.18 12.15 -30.36
C GLY A 468 25.99 12.46 -29.10
N VAL A 469 26.04 11.51 -28.16
CA VAL A 469 26.77 11.61 -26.89
C VAL A 469 27.50 10.29 -26.64
N ASP A 470 28.79 10.37 -26.31
CA ASP A 470 29.62 9.22 -25.92
C ASP A 470 29.83 9.21 -24.39
N LEU A 471 30.03 8.03 -23.80
CA LEU A 471 30.19 7.83 -22.37
C LEU A 471 31.41 6.97 -22.07
N GLN A 472 32.41 7.56 -21.41
CA GLN A 472 33.62 6.88 -20.97
C GLN A 472 33.74 6.96 -19.44
N ALA A 473 34.34 5.94 -18.82
CA ALA A 473 34.48 5.87 -17.37
C ALA A 473 35.95 5.66 -16.98
N LYS A 474 36.47 6.47 -16.06
CA LYS A 474 37.83 6.33 -15.51
C LYS A 474 37.80 6.42 -13.99
N MET A 475 38.56 5.54 -13.33
CA MET A 475 38.82 5.64 -11.89
C MET A 475 40.03 6.52 -11.62
N LEU A 476 39.94 7.35 -10.58
CA LEU A 476 41.05 8.09 -9.99
C LEU A 476 41.19 7.71 -8.51
N ASN A 477 42.40 7.83 -7.97
CA ASN A 477 42.63 7.89 -6.53
C ASN A 477 42.89 9.34 -6.16
N ILE A 478 41.94 9.98 -5.48
CA ILE A 478 42.10 11.35 -4.96
C ILE A 478 42.01 11.29 -3.44
N ASP A 479 43.03 11.86 -2.80
CA ASP A 479 43.15 12.01 -1.35
C ASP A 479 42.87 10.69 -0.58
N ASN A 480 43.48 9.61 -1.09
CA ASN A 480 43.39 8.23 -0.61
C ASN A 480 42.00 7.55 -0.72
N ARG A 481 41.12 8.05 -1.60
CA ARG A 481 39.82 7.44 -1.93
C ARG A 481 39.70 7.17 -3.43
N ILE A 482 39.04 6.07 -3.79
CA ILE A 482 38.87 5.64 -5.18
C ILE A 482 37.54 6.18 -5.70
N ILE A 483 37.60 7.11 -6.66
CA ILE A 483 36.41 7.73 -7.27
C ILE A 483 36.29 7.30 -8.74
N ALA A 484 35.06 7.06 -9.19
CA ALA A 484 34.75 6.75 -10.59
C ALA A 484 34.14 7.98 -11.29
N LEU A 485 34.83 8.52 -12.29
CA LEU A 485 34.32 9.62 -13.11
C LEU A 485 33.62 9.05 -14.35
N GLN A 486 32.34 9.38 -14.54
CA GLN A 486 31.60 9.20 -15.77
C GLN A 486 31.72 10.45 -16.64
N LEU A 487 32.36 10.34 -17.79
CA LEU A 487 32.66 11.44 -18.71
C LEU A 487 31.73 11.36 -19.91
N TRP A 488 30.86 12.37 -20.06
CA TRP A 488 29.87 12.45 -21.14
C TRP A 488 30.34 13.46 -22.20
N ASP A 489 30.82 12.98 -23.35
CA ASP A 489 31.19 13.84 -24.50
C ASP A 489 29.94 14.23 -25.28
N THR A 490 29.65 15.53 -25.41
CA THR A 490 28.44 15.99 -26.12
C THR A 490 28.74 16.57 -27.50
N ALA A 491 27.88 16.25 -28.48
CA ALA A 491 27.90 16.87 -29.80
C ALA A 491 27.84 18.40 -29.70
N GLY A 492 28.92 19.08 -30.11
CA GLY A 492 29.06 20.53 -30.04
C GLY A 492 28.36 21.31 -31.17
N GLN A 493 27.60 20.64 -32.03
CA GLN A 493 26.86 21.30 -33.10
C GLN A 493 25.64 22.04 -32.54
N GLU A 494 25.61 23.35 -32.80
CA GLU A 494 24.57 24.31 -32.44
C GLU A 494 23.14 23.85 -32.78
N ARG A 495 22.98 23.10 -33.88
CA ARG A 495 21.69 22.53 -34.32
C ARG A 495 21.12 21.42 -33.41
N PHE A 496 21.91 20.85 -32.51
CA PHE A 496 21.47 19.79 -31.57
C PHE A 496 21.38 20.28 -30.11
N ARG A 497 21.49 21.59 -29.86
CA ARG A 497 21.51 22.20 -28.51
C ARG A 497 20.32 21.78 -27.61
N SER A 498 19.15 21.49 -28.19
CA SER A 498 17.97 20.99 -27.48
C SER A 498 18.12 19.56 -26.93
N ILE A 499 18.93 18.73 -27.58
CA ILE A 499 19.32 17.39 -27.10
C ILE A 499 20.38 17.55 -26.01
N THR A 500 21.42 18.37 -26.28
CA THR A 500 22.51 18.65 -25.32
C THR A 500 21.98 19.15 -23.96
N LYS A 501 20.94 20.01 -23.97
CA LYS A 501 20.27 20.52 -22.76
C LYS A 501 19.72 19.44 -21.81
N GLN A 502 19.46 18.21 -22.27
CA GLN A 502 18.98 17.14 -21.38
C GLN A 502 20.08 16.57 -20.47
N TYR A 503 21.35 16.66 -20.87
CA TYR A 503 22.47 16.02 -20.18
C TYR A 503 23.01 16.84 -19.00
N PHE A 504 22.63 18.12 -18.88
CA PHE A 504 23.06 19.01 -17.79
C PHE A 504 22.41 18.66 -16.44
N ARG A 505 21.19 18.10 -16.48
CA ARG A 505 20.47 17.63 -15.29
C ARG A 505 21.21 16.47 -14.63
N LYS A 506 21.28 16.46 -13.30
CA LYS A 506 22.03 15.49 -12.50
C LYS A 506 23.47 15.30 -13.02
N SER A 507 24.17 16.39 -13.26
CA SER A 507 25.63 16.40 -13.44
C SER A 507 26.26 16.98 -12.20
N ASP A 508 27.18 16.24 -11.60
CA ASP A 508 27.98 16.71 -10.45
C ASP A 508 29.02 17.74 -10.91
N GLY A 509 29.47 17.64 -12.17
CA GLY A 509 30.37 18.60 -12.80
C GLY A 509 30.08 18.88 -14.27
N ILE A 510 30.44 20.08 -14.73
CA ILE A 510 30.32 20.52 -16.13
C ILE A 510 31.63 21.19 -16.56
N ILE A 511 32.21 20.73 -17.66
CA ILE A 511 33.44 21.29 -18.25
C ILE A 511 33.08 21.94 -19.58
N LEU A 512 33.14 23.27 -19.62
CA LEU A 512 32.83 24.11 -20.78
C LEU A 512 34.12 24.48 -21.51
N VAL A 513 34.31 23.91 -22.71
CA VAL A 513 35.54 24.02 -23.48
C VAL A 513 35.35 25.01 -24.64
N TYR A 514 36.31 25.94 -24.79
CA TYR A 514 36.46 26.78 -25.99
C TYR A 514 37.85 26.62 -26.60
N ASP A 515 38.07 27.21 -27.77
CA ASP A 515 39.33 27.17 -28.51
C ASP A 515 40.04 28.54 -28.42
N VAL A 516 41.23 28.60 -27.83
CA VAL A 516 41.96 29.88 -27.64
C VAL A 516 42.38 30.53 -28.97
N SER A 517 42.42 29.75 -30.06
CA SER A 517 42.68 30.25 -31.41
C SER A 517 41.43 30.75 -32.14
N SER A 518 40.24 30.66 -31.52
CA SER A 518 38.96 31.05 -32.14
C SER A 518 38.05 31.86 -31.21
N GLU A 519 38.12 33.19 -31.37
CA GLU A 519 37.30 34.17 -30.62
C GLU A 519 35.79 33.90 -30.74
N VAL A 520 35.33 33.31 -31.85
CA VAL A 520 33.92 32.93 -32.04
C VAL A 520 33.47 31.89 -31.00
N THR A 521 34.32 30.89 -30.73
CA THR A 521 33.98 29.85 -29.73
C THR A 521 33.96 30.42 -28.32
N PHE A 522 34.83 31.39 -28.03
CA PHE A 522 34.86 32.11 -26.77
C PHE A 522 33.62 33.01 -26.58
N ARG A 523 33.19 33.76 -27.61
CA ARG A 523 31.94 34.53 -27.58
C ARG A 523 30.72 33.63 -27.33
N ASN A 524 30.71 32.41 -27.86
CA ASN A 524 29.64 31.43 -27.67
C ASN A 524 29.59 30.82 -26.26
N VAL A 525 30.66 30.92 -25.45
CA VAL A 525 30.70 30.47 -24.04
C VAL A 525 29.54 31.06 -23.26
N ARG A 526 29.24 32.37 -23.39
CA ARG A 526 28.13 33.02 -22.67
C ARG A 526 26.79 32.34 -22.91
N ALA A 527 26.46 32.03 -24.16
CA ALA A 527 25.21 31.35 -24.51
C ALA A 527 25.18 29.88 -24.01
N TRP A 528 26.34 29.22 -23.89
CA TRP A 528 26.42 27.90 -23.24
C TRP A 528 26.23 28.03 -21.73
N MET A 529 26.81 29.05 -21.09
CA MET A 529 26.68 29.31 -19.66
C MET A 529 25.23 29.63 -19.26
N THR A 530 24.51 30.45 -20.03
CA THR A 530 23.05 30.64 -19.84
C THR A 530 22.31 29.30 -19.95
N SER A 531 22.68 28.46 -20.92
CA SER A 531 22.05 27.13 -21.09
C SER A 531 22.36 26.16 -19.94
N VAL A 532 23.43 26.39 -19.17
CA VAL A 532 23.79 25.65 -17.95
C VAL A 532 23.03 26.22 -16.75
N GLN A 533 23.05 27.54 -16.55
CA GLN A 533 22.34 28.23 -15.46
C GLN A 533 20.82 28.01 -15.49
N GLU A 534 20.22 27.77 -16.66
CA GLU A 534 18.81 27.39 -16.80
C GLU A 534 18.47 25.95 -16.32
N LEU A 535 19.45 25.04 -16.20
CA LEU A 535 19.18 23.57 -16.24
C LEU A 535 20.09 22.66 -15.41
N ALA A 536 21.23 23.15 -14.92
CA ALA A 536 22.06 22.45 -13.95
C ALA A 536 21.52 22.64 -12.53
N GLU A 537 21.92 21.78 -11.61
CA GLU A 537 21.61 21.89 -10.19
C GLU A 537 22.63 22.82 -9.50
N GLU A 538 22.22 23.61 -8.51
CA GLU A 538 23.01 24.73 -7.93
C GLU A 538 24.36 24.27 -7.32
N ASP A 539 24.45 23.01 -6.89
CA ASP A 539 25.68 22.39 -6.37
C ASP A 539 26.71 21.97 -7.45
N CYS A 540 26.37 21.99 -8.75
CA CYS A 540 27.25 21.54 -9.83
C CYS A 540 28.61 22.28 -9.83
N VAL A 541 29.71 21.55 -9.99
CA VAL A 541 31.05 22.15 -10.15
C VAL A 541 31.28 22.50 -11.63
N ILE A 542 31.43 23.79 -11.94
CA ILE A 542 31.64 24.25 -13.32
C ILE A 542 33.10 24.68 -13.53
N ALA A 543 33.70 24.25 -14.63
CA ALA A 543 35.02 24.68 -15.09
C ALA A 543 34.97 25.18 -16.55
N LEU A 544 35.55 26.35 -16.79
CA LEU A 544 35.80 26.94 -18.10
C LEU A 544 37.24 26.61 -18.54
N VAL A 545 37.38 26.00 -19.73
CA VAL A 545 38.66 25.50 -20.24
C VAL A 545 38.97 26.08 -21.62
N GLY A 546 40.03 26.90 -21.70
CA GLY A 546 40.61 27.34 -22.97
C GLY A 546 41.56 26.28 -23.54
N ASN A 547 41.11 25.49 -24.51
CA ASN A 547 41.90 24.41 -25.11
C ASN A 547 42.68 24.87 -26.36
N LYS A 548 43.67 24.06 -26.76
CA LYS A 548 44.59 24.25 -27.91
C LYS A 548 45.64 25.34 -27.75
N THR A 549 46.19 25.50 -26.53
CA THR A 549 47.33 26.39 -26.29
C THR A 549 48.56 26.08 -27.15
N ASP A 550 48.70 24.84 -27.65
CA ASP A 550 49.76 24.42 -28.60
C ASP A 550 49.72 25.11 -29.97
N LEU A 551 48.63 25.83 -30.28
CA LEU A 551 48.51 26.65 -31.49
C LEU A 551 48.91 28.12 -31.27
N CYS A 552 49.23 28.53 -30.04
CA CYS A 552 49.38 29.94 -29.64
C CYS A 552 50.50 30.12 -28.60
N ASN A 553 51.75 30.16 -29.07
CA ASN A 553 52.95 30.28 -28.21
C ASN A 553 53.20 31.67 -27.59
N ASP A 554 52.37 32.68 -27.89
CA ASP A 554 52.54 34.07 -27.46
C ASP A 554 51.17 34.67 -27.09
N ASP A 555 51.04 35.15 -25.84
CA ASP A 555 49.79 35.69 -25.28
C ASP A 555 49.36 37.00 -25.95
N ASP A 556 50.28 37.74 -26.56
CA ASP A 556 49.95 38.98 -27.26
C ASP A 556 49.47 38.80 -28.70
N GLN A 557 49.72 37.63 -29.31
CA GLN A 557 49.35 37.33 -30.71
C GLN A 557 48.06 36.49 -30.87
N ARG A 558 47.51 35.95 -29.78
CA ARG A 558 46.35 35.04 -29.84
C ARG A 558 44.99 35.75 -29.84
N PRO A 559 43.95 35.21 -30.52
CA PRO A 559 42.61 35.82 -30.57
C PRO A 559 41.86 35.89 -29.23
N VAL A 560 42.16 35.01 -28.28
CA VAL A 560 41.58 35.03 -26.92
C VAL A 560 42.72 34.98 -25.90
N LYS A 561 42.95 36.07 -25.15
CA LYS A 561 44.04 36.18 -24.17
C LYS A 561 43.67 35.55 -22.83
N TYR A 562 44.67 35.11 -22.07
CA TYR A 562 44.46 34.48 -20.75
C TYR A 562 43.58 35.34 -19.84
N LYS A 563 43.87 36.65 -19.82
CA LYS A 563 43.19 37.65 -18.98
C LYS A 563 41.72 37.85 -19.33
N ASP A 564 41.28 37.49 -20.53
CA ASP A 564 39.88 37.62 -20.93
C ASP A 564 39.09 36.34 -20.65
N GLY A 565 39.73 35.17 -20.78
CA GLY A 565 39.20 33.90 -20.26
C GLY A 565 39.02 33.91 -18.74
N ALA A 566 40.02 34.39 -18.00
CA ALA A 566 39.97 34.52 -16.54
C ALA A 566 38.82 35.45 -16.08
N LYS A 567 38.70 36.66 -16.64
CA LYS A 567 37.58 37.58 -16.35
C LYS A 567 36.21 36.95 -16.59
N LEU A 568 36.07 36.13 -17.64
CA LEU A 568 34.80 35.48 -17.96
C LEU A 568 34.47 34.35 -16.96
N ALA A 569 35.49 33.70 -16.39
CA ALA A 569 35.29 32.76 -15.29
C ALA A 569 34.93 33.48 -13.98
N ASP A 570 35.58 34.61 -13.69
CA ASP A 570 35.22 35.50 -12.56
C ASP A 570 33.78 36.01 -12.69
N GLU A 571 33.35 36.42 -13.89
CA GLU A 571 31.97 36.87 -14.24
C GLU A 571 30.90 35.81 -13.89
N TYR A 572 31.26 34.52 -13.88
CA TYR A 572 30.36 33.41 -13.62
C TYR A 572 30.74 32.53 -12.41
N GLN A 573 31.70 32.97 -11.58
CA GLN A 573 32.18 32.26 -10.38
C GLN A 573 32.56 30.78 -10.64
N CYS A 574 33.20 30.48 -11.78
CA CYS A 574 33.60 29.12 -12.16
C CYS A 574 35.13 28.96 -12.23
N LEU A 575 35.62 27.72 -12.24
CA LEU A 575 37.06 27.44 -12.31
C LEU A 575 37.61 27.79 -13.70
N PHE A 576 38.79 28.41 -13.79
CA PHE A 576 39.45 28.70 -15.07
C PHE A 576 40.75 27.92 -15.26
N PHE A 577 40.89 27.30 -16.43
CA PHE A 577 42.14 26.66 -16.85
C PHE A 577 42.36 26.86 -18.36
N GLU A 578 43.61 26.75 -18.80
CA GLU A 578 43.94 26.57 -20.22
C GLU A 578 44.70 25.26 -20.40
N SER A 579 44.54 24.60 -21.55
CA SER A 579 45.05 23.25 -21.80
C SER A 579 45.42 22.99 -23.26
N SER A 580 46.17 21.92 -23.48
CA SER A 580 46.31 21.32 -24.80
C SER A 580 46.03 19.83 -24.71
N ALA A 581 44.89 19.40 -25.26
CA ALA A 581 44.61 17.98 -25.46
C ALA A 581 45.67 17.27 -26.34
N ARG A 582 46.36 18.02 -27.22
CA ARG A 582 47.43 17.50 -28.08
C ARG A 582 48.70 17.19 -27.30
N LEU A 583 49.19 18.14 -26.50
CA LEU A 583 50.40 18.00 -25.69
C LEU A 583 50.16 17.29 -24.34
N GLY A 584 48.91 17.15 -23.90
CA GLY A 584 48.53 16.63 -22.59
C GLY A 584 48.56 17.68 -21.46
N THR A 585 49.05 18.89 -21.74
CA THR A 585 49.25 19.97 -20.76
C THR A 585 47.96 20.30 -20.00
N SER A 586 48.04 20.22 -18.67
CA SER A 586 46.98 20.47 -17.69
C SER A 586 45.70 19.62 -17.80
N VAL A 587 45.66 18.62 -18.69
CA VAL A 587 44.48 17.74 -18.87
C VAL A 587 44.18 16.93 -17.61
N ILE A 588 45.21 16.43 -16.91
CA ILE A 588 45.05 15.68 -15.66
C ILE A 588 44.71 16.64 -14.50
N GLU A 589 45.44 17.76 -14.41
CA GLU A 589 45.29 18.78 -13.35
C GLU A 589 43.84 19.32 -13.27
N ILE A 590 43.24 19.63 -14.42
CA ILE A 590 41.83 20.05 -14.53
C ILE A 590 40.89 18.99 -13.95
N MET A 591 41.09 17.73 -14.33
CA MET A 591 40.21 16.63 -13.93
C MET A 591 40.33 16.30 -12.43
N GLU A 592 41.54 16.37 -11.88
CA GLU A 592 41.77 16.20 -10.44
C GLU A 592 41.23 17.38 -9.62
N ALA A 593 41.37 18.62 -10.10
CA ALA A 593 40.82 19.80 -9.42
C ALA A 593 39.28 19.79 -9.38
N VAL A 594 38.62 19.52 -10.52
CA VAL A 594 37.16 19.39 -10.59
C VAL A 594 36.69 18.23 -9.71
N ALA A 595 37.37 17.08 -9.73
CA ALA A 595 36.98 15.91 -8.97
C ALA A 595 37.19 16.06 -7.45
N ARG A 596 38.28 16.72 -6.99
CA ARG A 596 38.45 17.09 -5.58
C ARG A 596 37.33 18.02 -5.11
N LEU A 597 36.96 19.03 -5.90
CA LEU A 597 35.91 19.97 -5.52
C LEU A 597 34.51 19.34 -5.49
N MET A 598 34.20 18.40 -6.40
CA MET A 598 32.98 17.59 -6.29
C MET A 598 32.99 16.72 -5.03
N GLN A 599 34.13 16.10 -4.72
CA GLN A 599 34.31 15.26 -3.53
C GLN A 599 34.21 16.06 -2.21
N GLU A 600 34.75 17.29 -2.18
CA GLU A 600 34.59 18.21 -1.05
C GLU A 600 33.16 18.69 -0.88
N LYS A 601 32.47 19.10 -1.96
CA LYS A 601 31.05 19.48 -1.89
C LYS A 601 30.20 18.34 -1.36
N ASP A 602 30.36 17.13 -1.90
CA ASP A 602 29.64 15.93 -1.44
C ASP A 602 30.04 15.50 -0.02
N ASP A 603 31.27 15.78 0.46
CA ASP A 603 31.61 15.62 1.88
C ASP A 603 30.95 16.66 2.79
N ARG A 604 30.85 17.94 2.38
CA ARG A 604 30.16 18.99 3.14
C ARG A 604 28.66 18.74 3.20
N LEU A 605 28.04 18.40 2.06
CA LEU A 605 26.62 17.99 1.96
C LEU A 605 26.28 16.75 2.80
N ARG A 606 27.26 15.85 3.05
CA ARG A 606 27.09 14.69 3.95
C ARG A 606 27.33 15.01 5.43
N LYS A 607 28.05 16.09 5.74
CA LYS A 607 28.32 16.55 7.11
C LYS A 607 27.32 17.60 7.64
N GLY A 608 26.66 18.34 6.76
CA GLY A 608 25.72 19.42 7.12
C GLY A 608 26.37 20.80 7.32
N GLU A 609 27.67 20.93 7.10
CA GLU A 609 28.42 22.18 7.30
C GLU A 609 28.23 23.17 6.13
N ASN A 610 27.13 23.94 6.16
CA ASN A 610 26.88 25.03 5.22
C ASN A 610 27.57 26.33 5.68
N ILE A 611 28.63 26.74 4.95
CA ILE A 611 29.23 28.07 5.12
C ILE A 611 28.41 29.08 4.33
N ILE A 612 27.97 30.14 5.01
CA ILE A 612 27.30 31.30 4.44
C ILE A 612 28.35 32.25 3.85
N ASP A 613 28.11 32.76 2.64
CA ASP A 613 28.68 34.04 2.19
C ASP A 613 27.56 34.90 1.56
N VAL A 614 27.71 36.22 1.59
CA VAL A 614 26.58 37.17 1.68
C VAL A 614 26.55 38.14 0.50
N SER A 615 25.87 37.78 -0.60
CA SER A 615 25.34 38.77 -1.56
C SER A 615 24.26 38.26 -2.52
N SER A 616 23.02 38.10 -2.03
CA SER A 616 21.77 38.50 -2.71
C SER A 616 20.56 38.07 -1.88
N LYS A 617 19.46 38.83 -1.93
CA LYS A 617 18.33 38.68 -0.99
C LYS A 617 17.14 37.92 -1.61
N THR A 618 16.35 37.32 -0.72
CA THR A 618 14.93 36.96 -0.90
C THR A 618 14.59 35.69 -1.72
N LYS A 619 14.88 34.50 -1.15
CA LYS A 619 13.86 33.52 -0.72
C LYS A 619 14.49 32.23 -0.18
N LYS A 620 14.84 32.22 1.11
CA LYS A 620 14.97 30.95 1.84
C LYS A 620 13.59 30.27 1.85
N ARG A 621 13.53 28.99 1.48
CA ARG A 621 12.53 28.07 2.04
C ARG A 621 13.18 27.37 3.22
N GLU A 622 12.41 27.12 4.27
CA GLU A 622 12.90 26.38 5.42
C GLU A 622 13.35 24.98 4.99
N HIS A 623 14.57 24.64 5.34
CA HIS A 623 14.94 23.26 5.65
C HIS A 623 15.22 23.26 7.14
N GLU A 624 14.15 23.00 7.91
CA GLU A 624 14.27 22.72 9.35
C GLU A 624 15.29 21.59 9.53
N GLU A 625 16.22 21.76 10.47
CA GLU A 625 17.15 20.70 10.83
C GLU A 625 16.37 19.46 11.29
N ILE A 626 16.97 18.29 11.14
CA ILE A 626 16.31 17.05 11.55
C ILE A 626 16.29 17.00 13.08
N VAL A 627 15.15 17.39 13.64
CA VAL A 627 14.88 17.37 15.08
C VAL A 627 15.03 15.92 15.58
N GLU A 628 16.13 15.62 16.23
CA GLU A 628 16.31 14.33 16.93
C GLU A 628 15.73 14.45 18.35
N CYS A 629 14.77 13.59 18.68
CA CYS A 629 14.21 13.53 20.02
C CYS A 629 15.20 12.82 20.96
N ASN A 630 16.02 13.63 21.63
CA ASN A 630 16.97 13.16 22.64
C ASN A 630 16.29 12.35 23.75
N ASP A 631 17.01 11.37 24.30
CA ASP A 631 16.60 10.67 25.52
C ASP A 631 16.68 11.64 26.70
N ILE A 632 15.54 12.18 27.14
CA ILE A 632 15.46 13.00 28.35
C ILE A 632 15.77 12.11 29.56
N GLU A 633 16.86 12.43 30.27
CA GLU A 633 17.27 11.70 31.46
C GLU A 633 16.26 11.89 32.60
N ILE A 634 15.76 10.78 33.13
CA ILE A 634 14.83 10.77 34.26
C ILE A 634 15.63 10.42 35.50
N ASP A 635 15.74 11.38 36.41
CA ASP A 635 16.25 11.14 37.75
C ASP A 635 15.19 10.38 38.56
N ASN A 636 15.25 9.05 38.51
CA ASN A 636 14.34 8.17 39.27
C ASN A 636 14.52 8.36 40.78
N ASP A 637 15.74 8.71 41.22
CA ASP A 637 16.07 8.94 42.61
C ASP A 637 15.39 10.22 43.14
N LYS A 638 15.21 11.23 42.30
CA LYS A 638 14.38 12.41 42.57
C LYS A 638 12.89 12.07 42.46
N LEU A 639 12.48 11.34 41.43
CA LEU A 639 11.09 10.95 41.19
C LEU A 639 10.47 10.19 42.37
N ASP A 640 11.18 9.20 42.93
CA ASP A 640 10.72 8.39 44.08
C ASP A 640 10.68 9.18 45.40
N LYS A 641 11.27 10.39 45.44
CA LYS A 641 11.24 11.31 46.59
C LYS A 641 10.17 12.41 46.46
N MET A 642 9.58 12.60 45.28
CA MET A 642 8.54 13.59 45.00
C MET A 642 7.15 13.10 45.45
N SER A 643 6.27 14.01 45.88
CA SER A 643 4.87 13.67 46.15
C SER A 643 4.12 13.34 44.86
N MET A 644 2.98 12.64 44.98
CA MET A 644 2.21 12.18 43.82
C MET A 644 1.74 13.33 42.90
N LYS A 645 1.51 14.53 43.44
CA LYS A 645 1.16 15.72 42.64
C LYS A 645 2.35 16.25 41.85
N GLU A 646 3.51 16.36 42.49
CA GLU A 646 4.77 16.78 41.85
C GLU A 646 5.20 15.77 40.77
N GLN A 647 5.01 14.47 41.01
CA GLN A 647 5.22 13.41 40.02
C GLN A 647 4.30 13.59 38.80
N GLU A 648 3.02 13.92 38.98
CA GLU A 648 2.13 14.22 37.84
C GLU A 648 2.57 15.46 37.05
N GLU A 649 2.96 16.54 37.73
CA GLU A 649 3.36 17.80 37.09
C GLU A 649 4.69 17.66 36.33
N TYR A 650 5.63 16.89 36.87
CA TYR A 650 6.89 16.52 36.19
C TYR A 650 6.67 15.59 34.98
N VAL A 651 5.73 14.64 35.06
CA VAL A 651 5.36 13.82 33.88
C VAL A 651 4.68 14.68 32.80
N LYS A 652 3.83 15.64 33.18
CA LYS A 652 3.18 16.57 32.24
C LYS A 652 4.19 17.51 31.57
N SER A 653 5.15 18.06 32.30
CA SER A 653 6.13 19.00 31.72
C SER A 653 7.02 18.34 30.66
N ILE A 654 7.55 17.15 30.92
CA ILE A 654 8.39 16.43 29.93
C ILE A 654 7.55 16.00 28.72
N LEU A 655 6.31 15.55 28.93
CA LEU A 655 5.45 15.18 27.80
C LEU A 655 5.07 16.38 26.94
N ASN A 656 4.91 17.58 27.50
CA ASN A 656 4.72 18.82 26.73
C ASN A 656 5.95 19.19 25.87
N GLU A 657 7.16 18.81 26.27
CA GLU A 657 8.36 18.98 25.44
C GLU A 657 8.34 18.03 24.24
N TYR A 658 8.06 16.74 24.49
CA TYR A 658 7.87 15.76 23.41
C TYR A 658 6.69 16.08 22.50
N ASP A 659 5.63 16.74 23.00
CA ASP A 659 4.48 17.18 22.21
C ASP A 659 4.88 18.17 21.11
N LYS A 660 5.70 19.17 21.47
CA LYS A 660 6.27 20.15 20.54
C LYS A 660 7.15 19.46 19.49
N ASN A 661 8.11 18.64 19.95
CA ASN A 661 9.08 17.97 19.06
C ASN A 661 8.39 17.00 18.09
N LEU A 662 7.39 16.23 18.56
CA LEU A 662 6.57 15.37 17.71
C LEU A 662 5.68 16.16 16.75
N THR A 663 5.09 17.28 17.17
CA THR A 663 4.25 18.12 16.32
C THR A 663 5.05 18.70 15.15
N THR A 664 6.27 19.19 15.40
CA THR A 664 7.18 19.66 14.34
C THR A 664 7.60 18.52 13.40
N LEU A 665 8.05 17.38 13.94
CA LEU A 665 8.41 16.21 13.12
C LEU A 665 7.23 15.67 12.29
N ALA A 666 6.01 15.71 12.83
CA ALA A 666 4.81 15.27 12.13
C ALA A 666 4.40 16.25 11.02
N TYR A 667 4.53 17.56 11.23
CA TYR A 667 4.38 18.57 10.16
C TYR A 667 5.38 18.33 9.02
N ILE A 668 6.68 18.20 9.34
CA ILE A 668 7.74 17.95 8.35
C ILE A 668 7.44 16.66 7.57
N THR A 669 7.11 15.58 8.26
CA THR A 669 6.84 14.26 7.66
C THR A 669 5.60 14.28 6.78
N SER A 670 4.49 14.87 7.26
CA SER A 670 3.23 15.00 6.51
C SER A 670 3.39 15.88 5.26
N SER A 671 4.14 16.99 5.38
CA SER A 671 4.47 17.87 4.24
C SER A 671 5.35 17.17 3.20
N ALA A 672 6.35 16.41 3.63
CA ALA A 672 7.21 15.64 2.74
C ALA A 672 6.46 14.48 2.06
N GLU A 673 5.50 13.84 2.75
CA GLU A 673 4.63 12.81 2.18
C GLU A 673 3.66 13.40 1.14
N PHE A 674 3.01 14.53 1.46
CA PHE A 674 2.12 15.25 0.55
C PHE A 674 2.85 15.62 -0.76
N GLU A 675 4.03 16.24 -0.66
CA GLU A 675 4.85 16.57 -1.84
C GLU A 675 5.31 15.31 -2.61
N THR A 676 5.76 14.25 -1.93
CA THR A 676 6.09 12.97 -2.57
C THR A 676 4.89 12.38 -3.32
N HIS A 677 3.68 12.58 -2.81
CA HIS A 677 2.44 12.16 -3.43
C HIS A 677 1.99 13.02 -4.62
N LEU A 678 2.45 14.26 -4.73
CA LEU A 678 2.31 15.10 -5.93
C LEU A 678 3.37 14.78 -7.00
N TYR A 679 4.55 14.31 -6.60
CA TYR A 679 5.69 14.05 -7.49
C TYR A 679 6.18 12.59 -7.42
N LEU A 680 5.33 11.62 -7.79
CA LEU A 680 5.64 10.19 -7.63
C LEU A 680 6.90 9.71 -8.40
N ASN A 681 7.36 10.45 -9.41
CA ASN A 681 8.57 10.12 -10.17
C ASN A 681 9.86 10.68 -9.53
N ASP A 682 9.75 11.49 -8.48
CA ASP A 682 10.90 12.07 -7.77
C ASP A 682 11.43 11.08 -6.71
N THR A 683 12.52 10.40 -7.06
CA THR A 683 13.23 9.48 -6.16
C THR A 683 13.93 10.20 -5.01
N ASN A 684 14.29 11.47 -5.17
CA ASN A 684 15.02 12.22 -4.15
C ASN A 684 14.04 12.63 -3.04
N ARG A 685 12.85 13.13 -3.39
CA ARG A 685 11.75 13.38 -2.43
C ARG A 685 11.40 12.13 -1.66
N LYS A 686 11.20 10.99 -2.32
CA LYS A 686 10.94 9.70 -1.64
C LYS A 686 12.03 9.35 -0.61
N ARG A 687 13.31 9.52 -0.95
CA ARG A 687 14.43 9.27 -0.02
C ARG A 687 14.42 10.23 1.17
N ILE A 688 14.12 11.51 0.93
CA ILE A 688 14.02 12.55 1.96
C ILE A 688 12.83 12.27 2.90
N THR A 689 11.66 11.95 2.34
CA THR A 689 10.45 11.58 3.09
C THR A 689 10.67 10.36 3.97
N GLU A 690 11.34 9.30 3.49
CA GLU A 690 11.66 8.14 4.33
C GLU A 690 12.66 8.51 5.45
N LYS A 691 13.63 9.40 5.22
CA LYS A 691 14.54 9.89 6.28
C LYS A 691 13.78 10.61 7.40
N TYR A 692 12.86 11.51 7.07
CA TYR A 692 12.00 12.16 8.07
C TYR A 692 11.12 11.14 8.81
N TYR A 693 10.55 10.16 8.08
CA TYR A 693 9.81 9.04 8.67
C TYR A 693 10.65 8.18 9.62
N GLU A 694 11.94 7.96 9.33
CA GLU A 694 12.85 7.24 10.22
C GLU A 694 13.13 8.04 11.51
N SER A 695 13.41 9.34 11.43
CA SER A 695 13.57 10.22 12.59
C SER A 695 12.30 10.29 13.46
N TYR A 696 11.14 10.48 12.84
CA TYR A 696 9.83 10.48 13.51
C TYR A 696 9.53 9.14 14.21
N ARG A 697 9.75 8.00 13.53
CA ARG A 697 9.63 6.67 14.16
C ARG A 697 10.65 6.44 15.28
N GLY A 698 11.84 7.04 15.18
CA GLY A 698 12.84 7.08 16.25
C GLY A 698 12.29 7.76 17.50
N CYS A 699 11.80 8.99 17.35
CA CYS A 699 11.18 9.77 18.43
C CYS A 699 10.04 9.01 19.14
N LEU A 700 9.10 8.43 18.37
CA LEU A 700 8.01 7.62 18.93
C LEU A 700 8.51 6.41 19.74
N LYS A 701 9.64 5.81 19.34
CA LYS A 701 10.26 4.68 20.07
C LYS A 701 10.97 5.13 21.35
N THR A 702 11.65 6.28 21.33
CA THR A 702 12.22 6.93 22.53
C THR A 702 11.12 7.16 23.56
N ILE A 703 10.02 7.81 23.15
CA ILE A 703 8.88 8.15 24.02
C ILE A 703 8.17 6.90 24.56
N ALA A 704 7.99 5.85 23.75
CA ALA A 704 7.42 4.59 24.25
C ALA A 704 8.37 3.84 25.21
N THR A 705 9.68 4.06 25.10
CA THR A 705 10.67 3.52 26.04
C THR A 705 10.69 4.33 27.34
N MET A 706 10.54 5.66 27.24
CA MET A 706 10.33 6.55 28.38
C MET A 706 9.03 6.23 29.14
N GLY A 707 7.90 6.06 28.43
CA GLY A 707 6.61 5.71 29.02
C GLY A 707 6.61 4.37 29.76
N ARG A 708 7.52 3.44 29.42
CA ARG A 708 7.74 2.18 30.16
C ARG A 708 8.47 2.39 31.50
N LYS A 709 9.22 3.48 31.69
CA LYS A 709 9.89 3.83 32.97
C LYS A 709 8.87 4.21 34.05
N PHE A 710 7.84 5.00 33.70
CA PHE A 710 6.78 5.45 34.62
C PHE A 710 5.73 4.38 35.03
N LYS A 711 6.05 3.09 34.91
CA LYS A 711 5.06 2.00 35.10
C LYS A 711 4.44 1.96 36.50
N GLY A 712 5.11 2.50 37.53
CA GLY A 712 4.57 2.59 38.89
C GLY A 712 3.32 3.47 39.00
N LEU A 713 3.23 4.56 38.24
CA LEU A 713 2.10 5.50 38.27
C LEU A 713 0.81 4.91 37.67
N MET A 714 0.91 3.86 36.86
CA MET A 714 -0.22 3.21 36.17
C MET A 714 -1.25 2.58 37.11
N ASN A 715 -0.86 2.30 38.37
CA ASN A 715 -1.71 1.62 39.36
C ASN A 715 -2.62 2.57 40.14
N ASN A 716 -2.42 3.89 40.04
CA ASN A 716 -3.18 4.88 40.79
C ASN A 716 -4.42 5.36 40.00
N ASN A 717 -5.42 5.90 40.70
CA ASN A 717 -6.77 6.15 40.14
C ASN A 717 -6.91 7.45 39.32
N HIS A 718 -5.83 8.18 39.04
CA HIS A 718 -5.89 9.42 38.26
C HIS A 718 -6.01 9.13 36.75
N SER A 719 -7.12 9.56 36.15
CA SER A 719 -7.53 9.16 34.80
C SER A 719 -6.64 9.73 33.68
N SER A 720 -6.30 11.02 33.75
CA SER A 720 -5.61 11.74 32.67
C SER A 720 -4.17 11.27 32.46
N VAL A 721 -3.34 11.28 33.51
CA VAL A 721 -1.93 10.85 33.43
C VAL A 721 -1.82 9.35 33.15
N ARG A 722 -2.71 8.52 33.71
CA ARG A 722 -2.75 7.09 33.41
C ARG A 722 -3.13 6.80 31.95
N TRP A 723 -4.14 7.48 31.39
CA TRP A 723 -4.50 7.32 29.98
C TRP A 723 -3.40 7.81 29.05
N LEU A 724 -2.76 8.92 29.40
CA LEU A 724 -1.58 9.46 28.72
C LEU A 724 -0.43 8.44 28.68
N LEU A 725 -0.07 7.82 29.81
CA LEU A 725 0.96 6.76 29.87
C LEU A 725 0.56 5.48 29.12
N ILE A 726 -0.71 5.09 29.13
CA ILE A 726 -1.23 4.00 28.29
C ILE A 726 -1.03 4.35 26.80
N ARG A 727 -1.34 5.58 26.39
CA ARG A 727 -1.22 6.03 24.99
C ARG A 727 0.23 6.20 24.53
N THR A 728 1.19 6.59 25.39
CA THR A 728 2.62 6.64 25.03
C THR A 728 3.25 5.25 24.97
N GLN A 729 2.89 4.33 25.86
CA GLN A 729 3.33 2.93 25.77
C GLN A 729 2.81 2.26 24.48
N ALA A 730 1.52 2.45 24.16
CA ALA A 730 0.91 1.88 22.95
C ALA A 730 1.42 2.47 21.62
N ILE A 731 2.06 3.66 21.64
CA ILE A 731 2.62 4.31 20.45
C ILE A 731 3.83 3.54 19.87
N GLY A 732 4.57 2.81 20.71
CA GLY A 732 5.81 2.15 20.31
C GLY A 732 5.88 0.66 20.66
N ASP A 733 4.75 -0.07 20.60
CA ASP A 733 4.70 -1.52 20.83
C ASP A 733 5.33 -2.36 19.70
N ALA A 734 6.24 -1.75 18.94
CA ALA A 734 7.41 -2.43 18.40
C ALA A 734 8.37 -2.81 19.56
N GLY A 735 7.88 -3.66 20.47
CA GLY A 735 8.67 -4.25 21.55
C GLY A 735 9.96 -4.88 21.04
N GLU A 736 10.98 -4.99 21.91
CA GLU A 736 12.39 -5.25 21.60
C GLU A 736 12.62 -6.46 20.68
N THR A 737 12.47 -6.20 19.38
CA THR A 737 12.45 -7.23 18.36
C THR A 737 13.88 -7.61 18.06
N ASN A 738 14.20 -8.90 18.17
CA ASN A 738 15.49 -9.43 17.73
C ASN A 738 15.80 -8.91 16.32
N THR A 739 16.97 -8.29 16.12
CA THR A 739 17.33 -7.60 14.88
C THR A 739 17.29 -8.53 13.66
N VAL A 740 17.53 -9.83 13.84
CA VAL A 740 17.35 -10.85 12.80
C VAL A 740 15.87 -10.94 12.37
N ILE A 741 14.96 -11.11 13.34
CA ILE A 741 13.51 -11.17 13.10
C ILE A 741 13.01 -9.90 12.42
N LYS A 742 13.44 -8.71 12.89
CA LYS A 742 13.09 -7.43 12.26
C LYS A 742 13.53 -7.38 10.79
N ASN A 743 14.78 -7.76 10.52
CA ASN A 743 15.35 -7.73 9.16
C ASN A 743 14.65 -8.73 8.23
N ASP A 744 14.31 -9.93 8.71
CA ASP A 744 13.65 -10.95 7.89
C ASP A 744 12.17 -10.63 7.64
N LEU A 745 11.45 -10.05 8.62
CA LEU A 745 10.13 -9.47 8.40
C LEU A 745 10.16 -8.35 7.35
N GLN A 746 11.18 -7.47 7.37
CA GLN A 746 11.34 -6.40 6.39
C GLN A 746 11.59 -6.95 4.97
N LYS A 747 12.46 -7.96 4.83
CA LYS A 747 12.69 -8.67 3.54
C LYS A 747 11.43 -9.35 3.01
N LEU A 748 10.69 -10.06 3.87
CA LEU A 748 9.46 -10.77 3.50
C LEU A 748 8.36 -9.79 3.07
N LYS A 749 8.11 -8.73 3.85
CA LYS A 749 7.15 -7.67 3.48
C LYS A 749 7.58 -6.94 2.20
N GLY A 750 8.88 -6.76 1.96
CA GLY A 750 9.43 -6.22 0.71
C GLY A 750 9.07 -7.10 -0.51
N ARG A 751 9.40 -8.39 -0.47
CA ARG A 751 9.09 -9.34 -1.57
C ARG A 751 7.59 -9.47 -1.83
N ILE A 752 6.76 -9.49 -0.79
CA ILE A 752 5.31 -9.59 -0.95
C ILE A 752 4.75 -8.33 -1.63
N LYS A 753 5.23 -7.13 -1.26
CA LYS A 753 4.89 -5.88 -1.96
C LYS A 753 5.38 -5.88 -3.42
N GLU A 754 6.57 -6.40 -3.70
CA GLU A 754 7.09 -6.52 -5.08
C GLU A 754 6.20 -7.42 -5.94
N ILE A 755 5.76 -8.57 -5.42
CA ILE A 755 4.83 -9.48 -6.10
C ILE A 755 3.47 -8.81 -6.33
N TYR A 756 2.94 -8.06 -5.36
CA TYR A 756 1.65 -7.38 -5.49
C TYR A 756 1.63 -6.33 -6.62
N HIS A 757 2.65 -5.46 -6.70
CA HIS A 757 2.74 -4.42 -7.73
C HIS A 757 3.17 -4.95 -9.12
N LYS A 758 3.41 -6.26 -9.27
CA LYS A 758 3.91 -6.85 -10.51
C LYS A 758 2.83 -6.80 -11.61
N LYS A 759 2.96 -5.84 -12.54
CA LYS A 759 2.06 -5.76 -13.70
C LYS A 759 2.11 -7.03 -14.56
N PHE A 760 0.93 -7.58 -14.84
CA PHE A 760 0.69 -8.70 -15.76
C PHE A 760 0.20 -8.20 -17.13
N THR A 761 0.01 -9.12 -18.08
CA THR A 761 -0.49 -8.79 -19.43
C THR A 761 -1.80 -9.53 -19.71
N TRP A 762 -2.82 -8.81 -20.16
CA TRP A 762 -4.12 -9.34 -20.59
C TRP A 762 -4.49 -8.71 -21.92
N ASN A 763 -4.81 -9.52 -22.95
CA ASN A 763 -5.20 -9.08 -24.29
C ASN A 763 -4.38 -7.88 -24.83
N THR A 764 -3.05 -7.99 -24.76
CA THR A 764 -2.01 -6.95 -25.06
C THR A 764 -1.86 -5.77 -24.10
N THR A 765 -2.84 -5.51 -23.22
CA THR A 765 -2.75 -4.45 -22.20
C THR A 765 -1.93 -4.91 -20.99
N ARG A 766 -1.08 -4.02 -20.42
CA ARG A 766 -0.22 -4.32 -19.26
C ARG A 766 -0.74 -3.65 -17.98
N LEU A 767 -1.36 -4.42 -17.10
CA LEU A 767 -2.13 -3.96 -15.94
C LEU A 767 -1.50 -4.38 -14.60
N GLY A 768 -1.55 -3.51 -13.59
CA GLY A 768 -1.39 -3.89 -12.18
C GLY A 768 -2.73 -4.21 -11.53
N ILE A 769 -2.74 -4.87 -10.38
CA ILE A 769 -3.98 -5.29 -9.67
C ILE A 769 -4.90 -4.08 -9.41
N ASP A 770 -4.33 -2.93 -9.04
CA ASP A 770 -5.09 -1.72 -8.69
C ASP A 770 -5.77 -1.04 -9.90
N GLU A 771 -5.38 -1.41 -11.14
CA GLU A 771 -5.98 -0.90 -12.39
C GLU A 771 -7.14 -1.79 -12.90
N VAL A 772 -7.29 -2.99 -12.33
CA VAL A 772 -8.28 -3.99 -12.78
C VAL A 772 -9.74 -3.60 -12.49
N PRO A 773 -10.13 -2.96 -11.35
CA PRO A 773 -11.54 -2.66 -11.08
C PRO A 773 -12.18 -1.71 -12.11
N GLU A 774 -11.43 -0.71 -12.59
CA GLU A 774 -11.91 0.21 -13.63
C GLU A 774 -12.07 -0.51 -14.97
N MET A 775 -11.12 -1.38 -15.32
CA MET A 775 -11.20 -2.23 -16.51
C MET A 775 -12.40 -3.18 -16.46
N LEU A 776 -12.64 -3.89 -15.35
CA LEU A 776 -13.79 -4.80 -15.18
C LEU A 776 -15.13 -4.06 -15.33
N GLY A 777 -15.23 -2.84 -14.81
CA GLY A 777 -16.41 -1.99 -14.96
C GLY A 777 -16.73 -1.58 -16.41
N SER A 778 -15.77 -1.72 -17.33
CA SER A 778 -15.93 -1.42 -18.77
C SER A 778 -16.25 -2.65 -19.63
N LEU A 779 -16.18 -3.87 -19.07
CA LEU A 779 -16.39 -5.13 -19.81
C LEU A 779 -17.83 -5.63 -19.70
N GLU A 780 -18.38 -6.10 -20.82
CA GLU A 780 -19.73 -6.69 -20.92
C GLU A 780 -19.73 -8.20 -21.19
N SER A 781 -18.65 -8.72 -21.76
CA SER A 781 -18.48 -10.13 -22.12
C SER A 781 -18.15 -10.99 -20.89
N PRO A 782 -18.94 -12.04 -20.56
CA PRO A 782 -18.64 -12.96 -19.47
C PRO A 782 -17.26 -13.64 -19.60
N ASP A 783 -16.84 -13.96 -20.83
CA ASP A 783 -15.55 -14.61 -21.09
C ASP A 783 -14.37 -13.65 -20.89
N ASP A 784 -14.51 -12.36 -21.21
CA ASP A 784 -13.49 -11.35 -20.95
C ASP A 784 -13.39 -11.02 -19.45
N LEU A 785 -14.53 -10.90 -18.76
CA LEU A 785 -14.59 -10.81 -17.30
C LEU A 785 -13.89 -12.01 -16.65
N LEU A 786 -14.16 -13.23 -17.14
CA LEU A 786 -13.54 -14.48 -16.68
C LEU A 786 -12.03 -14.52 -16.93
N ALA A 787 -11.58 -14.05 -18.09
CA ALA A 787 -10.17 -14.01 -18.49
C ALA A 787 -9.38 -12.99 -17.65
N LEU A 788 -9.88 -11.76 -17.51
CA LEU A 788 -9.24 -10.71 -16.71
C LEU A 788 -9.23 -11.07 -15.22
N TRP A 789 -10.33 -11.63 -14.70
CA TRP A 789 -10.39 -12.15 -13.33
C TRP A 789 -9.32 -13.23 -13.10
N ASN A 790 -9.24 -14.25 -13.96
CA ASN A 790 -8.27 -15.33 -13.78
C ASN A 790 -6.82 -14.84 -13.87
N ALA A 791 -6.49 -13.94 -14.82
CA ALA A 791 -5.15 -13.36 -14.94
C ALA A 791 -4.74 -12.56 -13.69
N THR A 792 -5.68 -11.81 -13.10
CA THR A 792 -5.46 -11.06 -11.85
C THR A 792 -5.17 -12.00 -10.68
N TYR A 793 -5.95 -13.08 -10.56
CA TYR A 793 -5.80 -14.10 -9.52
C TYR A 793 -4.65 -15.11 -9.78
N GLU A 794 -3.85 -14.94 -10.83
CA GLU A 794 -2.58 -15.67 -11.02
C GLU A 794 -1.36 -14.93 -10.44
N VAL A 795 -1.44 -13.60 -10.26
CA VAL A 795 -0.35 -12.78 -9.69
C VAL A 795 0.12 -13.25 -8.31
N PRO A 796 -0.75 -13.56 -7.31
CA PRO A 796 -0.31 -13.92 -5.96
C PRO A 796 0.16 -15.38 -5.81
N ILE A 797 0.26 -16.19 -6.87
CA ILE A 797 0.72 -17.59 -6.76
C ILE A 797 2.09 -17.70 -6.05
N SER A 798 3.06 -16.85 -6.41
CA SER A 798 4.37 -16.82 -5.77
C SER A 798 4.39 -16.13 -4.39
N MET A 799 3.28 -15.54 -3.98
CA MET A 799 3.12 -14.88 -2.68
C MET A 799 2.82 -15.89 -1.56
N ARG A 800 2.13 -17.00 -1.87
CA ARG A 800 1.62 -17.99 -0.89
C ARG A 800 2.66 -18.40 0.16
N ASP A 801 3.84 -18.84 -0.28
CA ASP A 801 4.86 -19.42 0.59
C ASP A 801 5.65 -18.34 1.35
N HIS A 802 5.82 -17.17 0.73
CA HIS A 802 6.31 -15.98 1.42
C HIS A 802 5.34 -15.52 2.51
N TYR A 803 4.02 -15.60 2.28
CA TYR A 803 2.99 -15.27 3.27
C TYR A 803 2.97 -16.26 4.44
N ALA A 804 2.99 -17.57 4.15
CA ALA A 804 3.09 -18.60 5.19
C ALA A 804 4.33 -18.38 6.09
N THR A 805 5.47 -18.04 5.48
CA THR A 805 6.71 -17.72 6.21
C THR A 805 6.57 -16.43 7.03
N LEU A 806 5.96 -15.39 6.47
CA LEU A 806 5.67 -14.12 7.18
C LEU A 806 4.83 -14.37 8.44
N ILE A 807 3.73 -15.13 8.34
CA ILE A 807 2.86 -15.43 9.49
C ILE A 807 3.60 -16.26 10.54
N ALA A 808 4.42 -17.24 10.14
CA ALA A 808 5.22 -18.03 11.08
C ALA A 808 6.20 -17.15 11.90
N VAL A 809 6.91 -16.23 11.24
CA VAL A 809 7.84 -15.30 11.91
C VAL A 809 7.10 -14.27 12.78
N GLN A 810 5.94 -13.78 12.35
CA GLN A 810 5.13 -12.88 13.18
C GLN A 810 4.51 -13.58 14.40
N ASN A 811 4.14 -14.85 14.30
CA ASN A 811 3.70 -15.64 15.44
C ASN A 811 4.85 -15.93 16.43
N GLN A 812 6.09 -16.07 15.93
CA GLN A 812 7.27 -16.13 16.79
C GLN A 812 7.51 -14.80 17.54
N GLN A 813 7.32 -13.66 16.87
CA GLN A 813 7.39 -12.32 17.49
C GLN A 813 6.28 -12.13 18.55
N ALA A 814 5.04 -12.51 18.24
CA ALA A 814 3.92 -12.43 19.18
C ALA A 814 4.20 -13.22 20.48
N LYS A 815 4.76 -14.42 20.36
CA LYS A 815 5.18 -15.26 21.49
C LYS A 815 6.33 -14.66 22.31
N GLN A 816 7.26 -13.95 21.68
CA GLN A 816 8.28 -13.17 22.41
C GLN A 816 7.64 -12.02 23.22
N ASN A 817 6.59 -11.38 22.68
CA ASN A 817 5.79 -10.36 23.35
C ASN A 817 4.76 -10.95 24.37
N ARG A 818 4.82 -12.25 24.68
CA ARG A 818 3.92 -12.98 25.61
C ARG A 818 2.45 -13.09 25.15
N LEU A 819 2.20 -12.96 23.85
CA LEU A 819 0.89 -13.22 23.24
C LEU A 819 0.84 -14.67 22.69
N ASN A 820 -0.36 -15.24 22.54
CA ASN A 820 -0.50 -16.62 22.04
C ASN A 820 -0.05 -16.74 20.58
N ASP A 821 -0.52 -15.80 19.76
CA ASP A 821 -0.23 -15.68 18.34
C ASP A 821 -0.53 -14.24 17.87
N LYS A 822 -0.34 -13.97 16.57
CA LYS A 822 -0.52 -12.65 15.97
C LYS A 822 -1.95 -12.11 16.08
N THR A 823 -2.99 -12.94 16.18
CA THR A 823 -4.38 -12.49 16.29
C THR A 823 -4.57 -11.57 17.49
N ASP A 824 -3.98 -11.94 18.63
CA ASP A 824 -4.06 -11.18 19.89
C ASP A 824 -3.29 -9.85 19.84
N SER A 825 -2.35 -9.69 18.89
CA SER A 825 -1.70 -8.41 18.59
C SER A 825 -2.48 -7.51 17.61
N THR A 826 -3.59 -8.01 17.05
CA THR A 826 -4.34 -7.32 15.97
C THR A 826 -5.82 -7.07 16.27
N THR A 827 -6.42 -7.81 17.21
CA THR A 827 -7.81 -7.65 17.66
C THR A 827 -8.01 -8.37 19.01
N ASN A 828 -8.86 -7.85 19.88
CA ASN A 828 -9.16 -8.48 21.18
C ASN A 828 -10.41 -9.40 21.10
N ASN A 829 -10.64 -10.23 22.12
CA ASN A 829 -11.77 -11.18 22.11
C ASN A 829 -13.16 -10.53 22.21
N GLU A 830 -13.26 -9.28 22.64
CA GLU A 830 -14.51 -8.53 22.75
C GLU A 830 -14.92 -7.93 21.40
N GLU A 831 -13.99 -7.30 20.69
CA GLU A 831 -14.16 -6.84 19.31
C GLU A 831 -14.60 -8.00 18.40
N ARG A 832 -13.97 -9.18 18.50
CA ARG A 832 -14.36 -10.40 17.77
C ARG A 832 -15.82 -10.81 18.06
N ARG A 833 -16.30 -10.67 19.31
CA ARG A 833 -17.70 -10.96 19.69
C ARG A 833 -18.69 -9.92 19.14
N ILE A 834 -18.35 -8.64 19.24
CA ILE A 834 -19.15 -7.54 18.68
C ILE A 834 -19.30 -7.70 17.17
N VAL A 835 -18.19 -7.98 16.47
CA VAL A 835 -18.16 -8.26 15.03
C VAL A 835 -19.08 -9.42 14.64
N GLU A 836 -19.03 -10.53 15.38
CA GLU A 836 -19.91 -11.69 15.16
C GLU A 836 -21.39 -11.33 15.35
N GLN A 837 -21.74 -10.65 16.44
CA GLN A 837 -23.11 -10.22 16.71
C GLN A 837 -23.66 -9.32 15.59
N LEU A 838 -22.91 -8.27 15.23
CA LEU A 838 -23.28 -7.33 14.17
C LEU A 838 -23.46 -8.02 12.82
N TRP A 839 -22.65 -9.05 12.52
CA TRP A 839 -22.84 -9.84 11.31
C TRP A 839 -24.14 -10.65 11.36
N GLN A 840 -24.46 -11.32 12.47
CA GLN A 840 -25.73 -12.04 12.60
C GLN A 840 -26.95 -11.11 12.52
N GLU A 841 -26.85 -9.86 12.99
CA GLU A 841 -27.89 -8.82 12.84
C GLU A 841 -28.07 -8.37 11.37
N LEU A 842 -27.00 -8.18 10.60
CA LEU A 842 -27.05 -7.74 9.19
C LEU A 842 -27.38 -8.84 8.18
N LYS A 843 -26.98 -10.08 8.48
CA LYS A 843 -27.07 -11.26 7.60
C LYS A 843 -28.46 -11.53 6.99
N PRO A 844 -29.61 -11.33 7.66
CA PRO A 844 -30.93 -11.48 7.04
C PRO A 844 -31.15 -10.51 5.87
N LEU A 845 -30.82 -9.22 6.07
CA LEU A 845 -30.93 -8.19 5.03
C LEU A 845 -30.00 -8.47 3.85
N HIS A 846 -28.75 -8.88 4.13
CA HIS A 846 -27.82 -9.28 3.07
C HIS A 846 -28.35 -10.45 2.23
N ARG A 847 -28.92 -11.50 2.86
CA ARG A 847 -29.47 -12.66 2.13
C ARG A 847 -30.67 -12.31 1.26
N LEU A 848 -31.50 -11.36 1.68
CA LEU A 848 -32.61 -10.84 0.88
C LEU A 848 -32.11 -10.08 -0.35
N LEU A 849 -31.15 -9.17 -0.18
CA LEU A 849 -30.58 -8.39 -1.29
C LEU A 849 -29.80 -9.27 -2.27
N HIS A 850 -28.97 -10.19 -1.76
CA HIS A 850 -28.23 -11.18 -2.57
C HIS A 850 -29.18 -12.00 -3.44
N ALA A 851 -30.27 -12.51 -2.86
CA ALA A 851 -31.27 -13.29 -3.57
C ALA A 851 -31.88 -12.51 -4.75
N TYR A 852 -32.25 -11.25 -4.53
CA TYR A 852 -32.79 -10.37 -5.57
C TYR A 852 -31.78 -10.10 -6.67
N VAL A 853 -30.54 -9.72 -6.32
CA VAL A 853 -29.50 -9.44 -7.32
C VAL A 853 -29.16 -10.70 -8.13
N ARG A 854 -29.01 -11.86 -7.48
CA ARG A 854 -28.82 -13.15 -8.16
C ARG A 854 -29.94 -13.45 -9.15
N GLN A 855 -31.20 -13.15 -8.80
CA GLN A 855 -32.33 -13.38 -9.70
C GLN A 855 -32.30 -12.44 -10.92
N GLN A 856 -31.96 -11.15 -10.75
CA GLN A 856 -31.78 -10.27 -11.92
C GLN A 856 -30.58 -10.69 -12.76
N MET A 857 -29.44 -11.00 -12.14
CA MET A 857 -28.25 -11.51 -12.83
C MET A 857 -28.51 -12.83 -13.58
N SER A 858 -29.40 -13.71 -13.10
CA SER A 858 -29.79 -14.92 -13.84
C SER A 858 -30.58 -14.64 -15.13
N LYS A 859 -31.17 -13.44 -15.28
CA LYS A 859 -31.79 -12.96 -16.52
C LYS A 859 -30.76 -12.34 -17.47
N LEU A 860 -29.75 -11.64 -16.93
CA LEU A 860 -28.61 -11.11 -17.69
C LEU A 860 -27.69 -12.20 -18.22
N TYR A 861 -27.43 -13.23 -17.41
CA TYR A 861 -26.48 -14.30 -17.69
C TYR A 861 -27.18 -15.69 -17.66
N PRO A 862 -28.11 -15.98 -18.59
CA PRO A 862 -28.83 -17.25 -18.62
C PRO A 862 -27.89 -18.46 -18.65
N GLY A 863 -28.18 -19.46 -17.82
CA GLY A 863 -27.38 -20.69 -17.73
C GLY A 863 -26.09 -20.59 -16.91
N LEU A 864 -25.52 -19.39 -16.71
CA LEU A 864 -24.32 -19.18 -15.88
C LEU A 864 -24.64 -19.03 -14.38
N ILE A 865 -25.88 -18.66 -14.04
CA ILE A 865 -26.33 -18.44 -12.66
C ILE A 865 -27.55 -19.31 -12.37
N GLN A 866 -27.52 -19.98 -11.21
CA GLN A 866 -28.56 -20.87 -10.69
C GLN A 866 -29.13 -20.27 -9.40
N LEU A 867 -30.46 -20.33 -9.22
CA LEU A 867 -31.19 -19.57 -8.18
C LEU A 867 -31.04 -20.11 -6.75
N ASP A 868 -30.43 -21.27 -6.60
CA ASP A 868 -30.10 -21.97 -5.35
C ASP A 868 -28.60 -21.92 -5.02
N GLN A 869 -27.76 -21.44 -5.94
CA GLN A 869 -26.30 -21.44 -5.84
C GLN A 869 -25.73 -20.05 -5.49
N PRO A 870 -24.47 -19.98 -5.00
CA PRO A 870 -23.71 -18.73 -4.91
C PRO A 870 -23.39 -18.15 -6.30
N ILE A 871 -23.22 -16.83 -6.36
CA ILE A 871 -22.94 -16.07 -7.59
C ILE A 871 -21.48 -16.27 -8.00
N PRO A 872 -21.16 -16.53 -9.29
CA PRO A 872 -19.78 -16.51 -9.78
C PRO A 872 -19.20 -15.10 -9.71
N VAL A 873 -18.16 -14.88 -8.88
CA VAL A 873 -17.70 -13.52 -8.51
C VAL A 873 -17.35 -12.61 -9.70
N HIS A 874 -16.73 -13.14 -10.76
CA HIS A 874 -16.38 -12.36 -11.97
C HIS A 874 -17.58 -11.67 -12.66
N LEU A 875 -18.80 -12.22 -12.53
CA LEU A 875 -20.01 -11.63 -13.12
C LEU A 875 -20.50 -10.40 -12.34
N THR A 876 -19.94 -10.12 -11.16
CA THR A 876 -20.31 -8.94 -10.35
C THR A 876 -19.68 -7.63 -10.85
N LYS A 877 -18.77 -7.72 -11.85
CA LYS A 877 -17.86 -6.64 -12.29
C LYS A 877 -16.95 -6.06 -11.19
N ASP A 878 -16.83 -6.76 -10.04
CA ASP A 878 -15.79 -6.56 -9.02
C ASP A 878 -14.91 -7.81 -8.89
N ILE A 879 -13.64 -7.62 -8.53
CA ILE A 879 -12.65 -8.68 -8.28
C ILE A 879 -13.09 -9.56 -7.09
N PHE A 880 -13.74 -8.94 -6.10
CA PHE A 880 -14.08 -9.54 -4.80
C PHE A 880 -15.58 -9.77 -4.59
N GLY A 881 -16.46 -9.23 -5.44
CA GLY A 881 -17.92 -9.20 -5.23
C GLY A 881 -18.35 -8.36 -4.02
N SER A 882 -17.49 -7.44 -3.58
CA SER A 882 -17.62 -6.60 -2.38
C SER A 882 -18.46 -5.34 -2.61
N MET A 883 -18.60 -4.93 -3.88
CA MET A 883 -19.49 -3.87 -4.35
C MET A 883 -20.10 -4.30 -5.69
N MET A 884 -21.32 -3.83 -5.99
CA MET A 884 -22.05 -4.19 -7.23
C MET A 884 -22.54 -2.97 -8.02
N THR A 885 -21.89 -1.83 -7.84
CA THR A 885 -22.23 -0.55 -8.48
C THR A 885 -22.18 -0.61 -10.02
N TYR A 886 -21.25 -1.37 -10.60
CA TYR A 886 -21.17 -1.54 -12.06
C TYR A 886 -22.34 -2.35 -12.68
N LEU A 887 -23.16 -3.02 -11.87
CA LEU A 887 -24.40 -3.70 -12.29
C LEU A 887 -25.67 -2.86 -12.05
N GLU A 888 -25.55 -1.66 -11.47
CA GLU A 888 -26.70 -0.87 -10.99
C GLU A 888 -27.72 -0.58 -12.10
N LYS A 889 -27.27 -0.30 -13.33
CA LYS A 889 -28.15 -0.04 -14.48
C LYS A 889 -29.03 -1.24 -14.84
N ASP A 890 -28.57 -2.45 -14.54
CA ASP A 890 -29.14 -3.70 -15.03
C ASP A 890 -29.96 -4.43 -13.96
N VAL A 891 -29.64 -4.24 -12.68
CA VAL A 891 -30.32 -4.95 -11.56
C VAL A 891 -31.27 -4.06 -10.74
N LEU A 892 -31.24 -2.73 -10.87
CA LEU A 892 -32.19 -1.86 -10.14
C LEU A 892 -33.66 -2.14 -10.52
N PRO A 893 -34.61 -2.09 -9.56
CA PRO A 893 -36.02 -2.18 -9.86
C PRO A 893 -36.54 -0.94 -10.60
N PHE A 894 -37.80 -1.00 -11.03
CA PHE A 894 -38.55 0.12 -11.63
C PHE A 894 -37.79 0.78 -12.80
N PRO A 895 -37.52 0.07 -13.91
CA PRO A 895 -36.67 0.56 -15.00
C PRO A 895 -37.22 1.82 -15.70
N HIS A 896 -38.51 2.11 -15.56
CA HIS A 896 -39.15 3.36 -15.99
C HIS A 896 -38.71 4.58 -15.18
N ILE A 897 -38.29 4.42 -13.92
CA ILE A 897 -37.75 5.48 -13.07
C ILE A 897 -36.25 5.63 -13.31
N LYS A 898 -35.80 6.88 -13.52
CA LYS A 898 -34.38 7.22 -13.66
C LYS A 898 -33.69 7.23 -12.29
N GLY A 899 -32.50 6.63 -12.20
CA GLY A 899 -31.66 6.72 -11.01
C GLY A 899 -31.08 8.11 -10.77
N ILE A 900 -30.47 8.33 -9.61
CA ILE A 900 -29.87 9.62 -9.22
C ILE A 900 -28.46 9.75 -9.82
N ASP A 901 -28.38 10.34 -11.01
CA ASP A 901 -27.11 10.80 -11.60
C ASP A 901 -26.96 12.32 -11.45
N LEU A 902 -26.01 12.73 -10.61
CA LEU A 902 -25.71 14.14 -10.33
C LEU A 902 -24.83 14.77 -11.42
N GLY A 903 -24.08 13.99 -12.20
CA GLY A 903 -23.12 14.48 -13.19
C GLY A 903 -23.75 15.43 -14.22
N PRO A 904 -24.86 15.06 -14.88
CA PRO A 904 -25.60 15.95 -15.78
C PRO A 904 -26.15 17.20 -15.10
N SER A 905 -26.58 17.12 -13.83
CA SER A 905 -27.12 18.28 -13.10
C SER A 905 -26.04 19.26 -12.66
N MET A 906 -24.91 18.76 -12.16
CA MET A 906 -23.72 19.56 -11.84
C MET A 906 -23.20 20.29 -13.09
N LYS A 907 -23.18 19.60 -14.25
CA LYS A 907 -22.83 20.22 -15.54
C LYS A 907 -23.83 21.30 -15.98
N ARG A 908 -25.15 21.08 -15.83
CA ARG A 908 -26.17 22.12 -16.10
C ARG A 908 -26.05 23.34 -15.18
N LYS A 909 -25.59 23.17 -13.94
CA LYS A 909 -25.39 24.23 -12.94
C LYS A 909 -23.97 24.82 -12.90
N ASN A 910 -23.14 24.58 -13.92
CA ASN A 910 -21.76 25.06 -14.02
C ASN A 910 -20.97 24.83 -12.71
N PHE A 911 -20.90 23.57 -12.26
CA PHE A 911 -19.99 23.15 -11.21
C PHE A 911 -18.57 22.99 -11.76
N THR A 912 -17.59 23.48 -11.00
CA THR A 912 -16.18 23.07 -11.09
C THR A 912 -15.91 22.00 -10.03
N GLU A 913 -14.76 21.35 -10.11
CA GLU A 913 -14.33 20.35 -9.11
C GLU A 913 -14.25 20.97 -7.70
N GLU A 914 -13.62 22.14 -7.63
CA GLU A 914 -13.42 22.99 -6.45
C GLU A 914 -14.75 23.46 -5.81
N LYS A 915 -15.77 23.74 -6.63
CA LYS A 915 -17.12 24.10 -6.15
C LYS A 915 -17.78 22.98 -5.33
N ILE A 916 -17.42 21.71 -5.57
CA ILE A 916 -17.92 20.58 -4.77
C ILE A 916 -17.35 20.68 -3.34
N PHE A 917 -16.09 21.07 -3.18
CA PHE A 917 -15.46 21.27 -1.86
C PHE A 917 -16.10 22.45 -1.12
N HIS A 918 -16.38 23.58 -1.80
CA HIS A 918 -17.10 24.69 -1.17
C HIS A 918 -18.51 24.31 -0.70
N TYR A 919 -19.25 23.47 -1.45
CA TYR A 919 -20.53 22.93 -0.98
C TYR A 919 -20.38 21.99 0.23
N ALA A 920 -19.32 21.19 0.27
CA ALA A 920 -19.06 20.32 1.42
C ALA A 920 -18.68 21.14 2.67
N ASP A 921 -17.89 22.20 2.53
CA ASP A 921 -17.55 23.08 3.66
C ASP A 921 -18.75 23.91 4.12
N GLU A 922 -19.56 24.44 3.19
CA GLU A 922 -20.84 25.11 3.49
C GLU A 922 -21.80 24.19 4.27
N PHE A 923 -21.87 22.91 3.90
CA PHE A 923 -22.63 21.93 4.67
C PHE A 923 -22.13 21.84 6.12
N PHE A 924 -20.81 21.81 6.36
CA PHE A 924 -20.25 21.75 7.71
C PHE A 924 -20.40 23.06 8.50
N THR A 925 -20.22 24.22 7.89
CA THR A 925 -20.46 25.52 8.55
C THR A 925 -21.95 25.74 8.84
N SER A 926 -22.87 25.18 8.03
CA SER A 926 -24.31 25.13 8.34
C SER A 926 -24.63 24.37 9.65
N LEU A 927 -23.73 23.48 10.09
CA LEU A 927 -23.80 22.77 11.37
C LEU A 927 -23.08 23.51 12.51
N ASN A 928 -22.63 24.75 12.31
CA ASN A 928 -21.82 25.51 13.28
C ASN A 928 -20.50 24.79 13.65
N LEU A 929 -19.87 24.13 12.66
CA LEU A 929 -18.50 23.63 12.73
C LEU A 929 -17.50 24.65 12.14
N THR A 930 -16.22 24.30 12.16
CA THR A 930 -15.12 25.22 11.81
C THR A 930 -14.96 25.30 10.29
N GLU A 931 -14.99 26.49 9.71
CA GLU A 931 -14.71 26.72 8.27
C GLU A 931 -13.29 26.27 7.88
N ALA A 932 -13.10 25.81 6.64
CA ALA A 932 -11.80 25.39 6.15
C ALA A 932 -10.86 26.61 5.93
N PRO A 933 -9.64 26.62 6.52
CA PRO A 933 -8.76 27.79 6.53
C PRO A 933 -8.18 28.12 5.15
N ASP A 934 -7.71 29.35 4.93
CA ASP A 934 -7.12 29.79 3.65
C ASP A 934 -6.01 28.86 3.12
N LYS A 935 -5.20 28.28 4.01
CA LYS A 935 -4.16 27.30 3.64
C LYS A 935 -4.75 26.03 3.01
N PHE A 936 -5.93 25.58 3.44
CA PHE A 936 -6.62 24.44 2.82
C PHE A 936 -6.95 24.75 1.35
N TRP A 937 -7.55 25.91 1.07
CA TRP A 937 -7.91 26.31 -0.29
C TRP A 937 -6.67 26.55 -1.18
N ASN A 938 -5.64 27.19 -0.64
CA ASN A 938 -4.43 27.56 -1.39
C ASN A 938 -3.42 26.41 -1.59
N LEU A 939 -3.41 25.37 -0.74
CA LEU A 939 -2.39 24.31 -0.76
C LEU A 939 -2.95 22.90 -1.09
N SER A 940 -4.26 22.71 -1.08
CA SER A 940 -4.89 21.45 -1.51
C SER A 940 -4.84 21.25 -3.02
N VAL A 941 -5.04 20.00 -3.46
CA VAL A 941 -5.13 19.63 -4.88
C VAL A 941 -6.49 18.98 -5.13
N PHE A 942 -7.45 19.80 -5.54
CA PHE A 942 -8.85 19.41 -5.79
C PHE A 942 -9.10 18.73 -7.14
N LYS A 943 -8.14 18.77 -8.07
CA LYS A 943 -8.23 18.16 -9.41
C LYS A 943 -6.86 17.74 -9.92
N LYS A 944 -6.83 16.82 -10.88
CA LYS A 944 -5.58 16.32 -11.48
C LYS A 944 -4.81 17.46 -12.17
N ILE A 945 -3.57 17.67 -11.77
CA ILE A 945 -2.69 18.67 -12.40
C ILE A 945 -2.20 18.13 -13.76
N PRO A 946 -2.34 18.88 -14.87
CA PRO A 946 -1.83 18.47 -16.17
C PRO A 946 -0.34 18.13 -16.16
N ASP A 947 0.05 17.12 -16.95
CA ASP A 947 1.41 16.62 -17.14
C ASP A 947 2.20 16.20 -15.86
N ARG A 948 1.55 16.23 -14.69
CA ARG A 948 2.14 15.81 -13.41
C ARG A 948 1.77 14.37 -13.06
N HIS A 949 2.77 13.53 -12.82
CA HIS A 949 2.58 12.15 -12.36
C HIS A 949 2.34 12.09 -10.84
N MET A 950 1.18 12.61 -10.41
CA MET A 950 0.71 12.57 -9.02
C MET A 950 -0.12 11.31 -8.71
N GLY A 951 -0.25 10.96 -7.43
CA GLY A 951 -1.22 9.98 -6.98
C GLY A 951 -2.64 10.57 -6.97
N CYS A 952 -3.62 9.84 -7.51
CA CYS A 952 -5.00 10.34 -7.67
C CYS A 952 -6.01 9.81 -6.64
N HIS A 953 -5.62 8.85 -5.78
CA HIS A 953 -6.48 8.36 -4.72
C HIS A 953 -6.86 9.52 -3.77
N PRO A 954 -8.14 9.66 -3.36
CA PRO A 954 -8.53 10.61 -2.31
C PRO A 954 -7.69 10.46 -1.04
N ALA A 955 -7.35 11.56 -0.39
CA ALA A 955 -6.75 11.60 0.93
C ALA A 955 -6.80 13.01 1.53
N ALA A 956 -7.32 13.11 2.75
CA ALA A 956 -7.11 14.23 3.67
C ALA A 956 -5.79 14.07 4.45
N PHE A 957 -5.15 15.20 4.75
CA PHE A 957 -3.88 15.30 5.47
C PHE A 957 -4.04 16.25 6.66
N ASP A 958 -3.74 15.71 7.85
CA ASP A 958 -3.43 16.50 9.04
C ASP A 958 -1.98 16.96 8.93
N MET A 959 -1.73 18.27 9.00
CA MET A 959 -0.37 18.83 8.98
C MET A 959 0.11 19.17 10.40
N TYR A 960 -0.67 18.89 11.43
CA TYR A 960 -0.37 19.10 12.85
C TYR A 960 -0.11 20.56 13.28
N LYS A 961 -0.17 21.55 12.37
CA LYS A 961 -0.25 22.98 12.68
C LYS A 961 -1.72 23.43 12.77
N HIS A 962 -2.03 24.44 13.60
CA HIS A 962 -3.42 24.81 13.92
C HIS A 962 -4.25 25.39 12.76
N ASP A 963 -3.64 25.68 11.61
CA ASP A 963 -4.27 26.33 10.46
C ASP A 963 -3.97 25.65 9.11
N ASP A 964 -3.26 24.51 9.11
CA ASP A 964 -2.84 23.80 7.90
C ASP A 964 -3.42 22.38 7.89
N VAL A 965 -4.36 22.16 6.98
CA VAL A 965 -5.02 20.86 6.69
C VAL A 965 -5.23 20.84 5.16
N ARG A 966 -5.08 19.68 4.51
CA ARG A 966 -5.04 19.62 3.03
C ARG A 966 -5.74 18.39 2.48
N ILE A 967 -6.35 18.50 1.30
CA ILE A 967 -6.83 17.35 0.52
C ILE A 967 -5.99 17.18 -0.76
N ARG A 968 -5.80 15.93 -1.19
CA ARG A 968 -5.33 15.58 -2.53
C ARG A 968 -6.30 14.58 -3.18
N MET A 969 -7.07 15.03 -4.17
CA MET A 969 -8.04 14.22 -4.92
C MET A 969 -8.09 14.62 -6.40
N CYS A 970 -8.11 13.64 -7.31
CA CYS A 970 -8.33 13.87 -8.74
C CYS A 970 -9.83 13.90 -9.09
N THR A 971 -10.57 14.82 -8.49
CA THR A 971 -12.03 14.92 -8.56
C THR A 971 -12.54 15.08 -10.00
N SER A 972 -13.65 14.42 -10.31
CA SER A 972 -14.44 14.58 -11.54
C SER A 972 -15.90 14.88 -11.22
N LEU A 973 -16.65 15.46 -12.16
CA LEU A 973 -18.07 15.81 -11.96
C LEU A 973 -18.99 14.58 -12.03
N THR A 974 -18.99 13.73 -11.00
CA THR A 974 -19.78 12.49 -10.88
C THR A 974 -20.49 12.35 -9.53
N SER A 975 -21.55 11.54 -9.44
CA SER A 975 -22.21 11.23 -8.15
C SER A 975 -21.27 10.58 -7.13
N ARG A 976 -20.32 9.75 -7.60
CA ARG A 976 -19.32 9.08 -6.75
C ARG A 976 -18.40 10.11 -6.10
N ASP A 977 -17.87 11.03 -6.89
CA ASP A 977 -16.88 11.97 -6.40
C ASP A 977 -17.54 13.05 -5.52
N PHE A 978 -18.79 13.43 -5.80
CA PHE A 978 -19.59 14.26 -4.89
C PHE A 978 -19.71 13.62 -3.49
N TYR A 979 -19.97 12.31 -3.40
CA TYR A 979 -19.96 11.58 -2.12
C TYR A 979 -18.56 11.58 -1.48
N VAL A 980 -17.51 11.25 -2.25
CA VAL A 980 -16.14 11.15 -1.73
C VAL A 980 -15.62 12.48 -1.21
N VAL A 981 -15.93 13.62 -1.85
CA VAL A 981 -15.55 14.95 -1.35
C VAL A 981 -16.11 15.22 0.05
N HIS A 982 -17.36 14.82 0.32
CA HIS A 982 -17.95 14.96 1.66
C HIS A 982 -17.32 13.99 2.68
N HIS A 983 -16.91 12.79 2.25
CA HIS A 983 -16.17 11.85 3.09
C HIS A 983 -14.80 12.43 3.51
N GLU A 984 -14.00 12.91 2.55
CA GLU A 984 -12.67 13.49 2.82
C GLU A 984 -12.77 14.78 3.65
N MET A 985 -13.76 15.63 3.39
CA MET A 985 -14.03 16.82 4.22
C MET A 985 -14.46 16.46 5.65
N GLY A 986 -15.05 15.28 5.86
CA GLY A 986 -15.29 14.73 7.20
C GLY A 986 -14.01 14.45 7.99
N HIS A 987 -12.94 13.99 7.33
CA HIS A 987 -11.62 13.87 7.96
C HIS A 987 -11.01 15.24 8.26
N ILE A 988 -11.10 16.20 7.31
CA ILE A 988 -10.64 17.59 7.52
C ILE A 988 -11.33 18.22 8.74
N GLN A 989 -12.65 18.04 8.88
CA GLN A 989 -13.37 18.52 10.06
C GLN A 989 -12.93 17.82 11.34
N HIS A 990 -12.64 16.52 11.31
CA HIS A 990 -12.08 15.81 12.46
C HIS A 990 -10.76 16.44 12.92
N TYR A 991 -9.86 16.74 11.97
CA TYR A 991 -8.60 17.41 12.24
C TYR A 991 -8.83 18.82 12.83
N LEU A 992 -9.74 19.60 12.22
CA LEU A 992 -10.06 20.96 12.67
C LEU A 992 -10.74 21.03 14.04
N GLN A 993 -11.52 20.03 14.46
CA GLN A 993 -12.14 20.03 15.79
C GLN A 993 -11.18 19.57 16.90
N TYR A 994 -10.29 18.60 16.67
CA TYR A 994 -9.35 18.14 17.70
C TYR A 994 -8.02 18.91 17.74
N LYS A 995 -7.83 19.93 16.91
CA LYS A 995 -6.53 20.60 16.68
C LYS A 995 -5.89 21.25 17.91
N SER A 996 -6.64 21.48 18.98
CA SER A 996 -6.17 22.01 20.26
C SER A 996 -5.70 20.92 21.24
N LEU A 997 -5.94 19.64 20.95
CA LEU A 997 -5.42 18.54 21.77
C LEU A 997 -3.90 18.39 21.58
N PRO A 998 -3.18 17.84 22.58
CA PRO A 998 -1.83 17.30 22.39
C PRO A 998 -1.77 16.24 21.29
N PHE A 999 -0.63 16.15 20.61
CA PHE A 999 -0.33 15.28 19.47
C PHE A 999 -0.81 13.84 19.65
N TRP A 1000 -0.51 13.19 20.79
CA TRP A 1000 -0.87 11.80 21.05
C TRP A 1000 -2.38 11.55 21.21
N PHE A 1001 -3.20 12.61 21.27
CA PHE A 1001 -4.67 12.55 21.23
C PHE A 1001 -5.28 13.00 19.89
N ARG A 1002 -4.50 13.60 18.97
CA ARG A 1002 -4.93 13.99 17.61
C ARG A 1002 -5.01 12.78 16.68
N ARG A 1003 -5.98 11.91 16.96
CA ARG A 1003 -6.31 10.70 16.18
C ARG A 1003 -7.66 10.16 16.64
N SER A 1004 -8.28 9.30 15.84
CA SER A 1004 -9.47 8.55 16.26
C SER A 1004 -9.19 7.68 17.49
N PRO A 1005 -10.16 7.53 18.43
CA PRO A 1005 -9.97 6.71 19.63
C PRO A 1005 -9.95 5.21 19.32
N HIS A 1006 -10.65 4.82 18.24
CA HIS A 1006 -10.73 3.48 17.66
C HIS A 1006 -10.73 3.57 16.12
N GLY A 1007 -10.12 2.61 15.43
CA GLY A 1007 -9.83 2.68 13.98
C GLY A 1007 -11.04 2.68 13.04
N ALA A 1008 -12.25 2.47 13.57
CA ALA A 1008 -13.50 2.59 12.81
C ALA A 1008 -14.09 4.01 12.81
N PHE A 1009 -13.67 4.91 13.72
CA PHE A 1009 -14.31 6.21 13.89
C PHE A 1009 -14.08 7.13 12.67
N SER A 1010 -12.84 7.37 12.25
CA SER A 1010 -12.50 8.22 11.10
C SER A 1010 -13.31 7.86 9.85
N GLU A 1011 -13.22 6.59 9.43
CA GLU A 1011 -13.91 6.04 8.26
C GLU A 1011 -15.45 6.22 8.36
N ALA A 1012 -16.02 6.00 9.56
CA ALA A 1012 -17.46 6.08 9.79
C ALA A 1012 -18.00 7.51 9.75
N ILE A 1013 -17.22 8.50 10.22
CA ILE A 1013 -17.69 9.88 10.32
C ILE A 1013 -17.81 10.51 8.92
N GLY A 1014 -16.80 10.36 8.06
CA GLY A 1014 -16.87 10.81 6.67
C GLY A 1014 -18.05 10.19 5.92
N ASP A 1015 -18.24 8.86 6.07
CA ASP A 1015 -19.37 8.14 5.49
C ASP A 1015 -20.73 8.62 6.05
N ALA A 1016 -20.86 8.87 7.35
CA ALA A 1016 -22.10 9.32 7.98
C ALA A 1016 -22.57 10.70 7.46
N ILE A 1017 -21.63 11.59 7.17
CA ILE A 1017 -21.94 12.91 6.60
C ILE A 1017 -22.26 12.81 5.11
N ALA A 1018 -21.49 12.01 4.37
CA ALA A 1018 -21.74 11.79 2.96
C ALA A 1018 -23.07 11.01 2.70
N LEU A 1019 -23.59 10.26 3.69
CA LEU A 1019 -24.98 9.75 3.70
C LEU A 1019 -26.03 10.88 3.78
N ALA A 1020 -25.77 11.93 4.56
CA ALA A 1020 -26.68 13.07 4.72
C ALA A 1020 -26.77 13.91 3.44
N THR A 1021 -25.63 14.25 2.84
CA THR A 1021 -25.58 15.10 1.63
C THR A 1021 -26.03 14.39 0.37
N MET A 1022 -25.93 13.05 0.32
CA MET A 1022 -26.53 12.22 -0.72
C MET A 1022 -28.01 11.86 -0.49
N SER A 1023 -28.65 12.38 0.56
CA SER A 1023 -30.09 12.16 0.77
C SER A 1023 -30.90 12.83 -0.36
N PRO A 1024 -32.00 12.21 -0.85
CA PRO A 1024 -32.85 12.83 -1.88
C PRO A 1024 -33.46 14.18 -1.43
N THR A 1025 -33.59 14.39 -0.11
CA THR A 1025 -34.02 15.64 0.51
C THR A 1025 -32.96 16.73 0.34
N HIS A 1026 -31.71 16.45 0.71
CA HIS A 1026 -30.61 17.40 0.58
C HIS A 1026 -30.31 17.73 -0.90
N LEU A 1027 -30.26 16.70 -1.76
CA LEU A 1027 -30.01 16.87 -3.20
C LEU A 1027 -31.11 17.69 -3.91
N LYS A 1028 -32.34 17.70 -3.37
CA LYS A 1028 -33.42 18.63 -3.76
C LYS A 1028 -33.17 20.05 -3.27
N ARG A 1029 -32.72 20.24 -2.01
CA ARG A 1029 -32.42 21.57 -1.41
C ARG A 1029 -31.39 22.34 -2.24
N ILE A 1030 -30.25 21.71 -2.57
CA ILE A 1030 -29.23 22.29 -3.47
C ILE A 1030 -29.63 22.23 -4.96
N GLY A 1031 -30.77 21.58 -5.26
CA GLY A 1031 -31.37 21.47 -6.58
C GLY A 1031 -30.50 20.74 -7.61
N LEU A 1032 -29.68 19.78 -7.19
CA LEU A 1032 -29.07 18.83 -8.13
C LEU A 1032 -30.08 17.75 -8.57
N LEU A 1033 -31.17 17.59 -7.82
CA LEU A 1033 -32.22 16.59 -8.03
C LEU A 1033 -33.59 17.25 -8.28
N GLU A 1034 -33.87 17.59 -9.55
CA GLU A 1034 -35.00 18.45 -9.94
C GLU A 1034 -36.35 17.71 -10.12
N ASN A 1035 -36.33 16.39 -10.38
CA ASN A 1035 -37.51 15.61 -10.84
C ASN A 1035 -37.83 14.34 -10.02
N TYR A 1036 -37.33 14.22 -8.79
CA TYR A 1036 -37.55 13.05 -7.93
C TYR A 1036 -38.91 13.16 -7.23
N ALA A 1037 -39.85 12.25 -7.53
CA ALA A 1037 -41.23 12.34 -7.02
C ALA A 1037 -41.37 11.94 -5.53
N SER A 1038 -40.31 11.39 -4.91
CA SER A 1038 -40.32 10.89 -3.53
C SER A 1038 -41.37 9.78 -3.29
N SER A 1039 -41.76 9.06 -4.35
CA SER A 1039 -42.71 7.95 -4.26
C SER A 1039 -42.09 6.71 -3.58
N ARG A 1040 -42.93 5.70 -3.28
CA ARG A 1040 -42.46 4.40 -2.78
C ARG A 1040 -41.44 3.78 -3.74
N GLU A 1041 -41.66 3.87 -5.05
CA GLU A 1041 -40.76 3.30 -6.06
C GLU A 1041 -39.43 4.06 -6.16
N ASP A 1042 -39.46 5.41 -6.13
CA ASP A 1042 -38.23 6.24 -6.11
C ASP A 1042 -37.35 5.90 -4.90
N ASN A 1043 -37.95 5.88 -3.69
CA ASN A 1043 -37.24 5.67 -2.44
C ASN A 1043 -36.69 4.24 -2.34
N ILE A 1044 -37.42 3.22 -2.81
CA ILE A 1044 -36.91 1.85 -2.92
C ILE A 1044 -35.75 1.79 -3.93
N LYS A 1045 -35.86 2.43 -5.09
CA LYS A 1045 -34.77 2.44 -6.09
C LYS A 1045 -33.50 3.11 -5.57
N PHE A 1046 -33.63 4.22 -4.84
CA PHE A 1046 -32.52 4.87 -4.13
C PHE A 1046 -31.90 3.93 -3.08
N LEU A 1047 -32.72 3.30 -2.24
CA LEU A 1047 -32.22 2.35 -1.23
C LEU A 1047 -31.54 1.12 -1.84
N PHE A 1048 -31.99 0.61 -3.00
CA PHE A 1048 -31.27 -0.44 -3.71
C PHE A 1048 -29.90 0.02 -4.20
N SER A 1049 -29.77 1.25 -4.74
CA SER A 1049 -28.47 1.83 -5.15
C SER A 1049 -27.50 1.93 -3.96
N GLN A 1050 -27.99 2.41 -2.81
CA GLN A 1050 -27.24 2.35 -1.55
C GLN A 1050 -26.94 0.90 -1.13
N GLY A 1051 -27.86 -0.05 -1.32
CA GLY A 1051 -27.67 -1.46 -1.01
C GLY A 1051 -26.55 -2.13 -1.84
N LEU A 1052 -26.51 -1.88 -3.16
CA LEU A 1052 -25.49 -2.44 -4.08
C LEU A 1052 -24.08 -1.90 -3.80
N SER A 1053 -23.98 -0.67 -3.31
CA SER A 1053 -22.71 -0.04 -2.93
C SER A 1053 -22.27 -0.38 -1.50
N ARG A 1054 -23.21 -0.64 -0.58
CA ARG A 1054 -22.94 -0.79 0.86
C ARG A 1054 -23.04 -2.22 1.37
N LEU A 1055 -24.17 -2.90 1.17
CA LEU A 1055 -24.54 -4.14 1.87
C LEU A 1055 -23.84 -5.43 1.36
N PHE A 1056 -22.91 -5.30 0.40
CA PHE A 1056 -22.03 -6.39 -0.04
C PHE A 1056 -20.61 -6.31 0.58
N LEU A 1057 -20.24 -5.16 1.16
CA LEU A 1057 -18.93 -5.01 1.82
C LEU A 1057 -18.85 -5.73 3.18
N PRO A 1058 -19.83 -5.62 4.11
CA PRO A 1058 -19.77 -6.31 5.39
C PRO A 1058 -19.51 -7.83 5.33
N PRO A 1059 -20.24 -8.66 4.54
CA PRO A 1059 -19.97 -10.09 4.49
C PRO A 1059 -18.58 -10.43 3.96
N TYR A 1060 -18.08 -9.69 2.97
CA TYR A 1060 -16.72 -9.88 2.45
C TYR A 1060 -15.67 -9.50 3.50
N ALA A 1061 -15.81 -8.34 4.15
CA ALA A 1061 -14.86 -7.86 5.14
C ALA A 1061 -14.78 -8.76 6.37
N TYR A 1062 -15.93 -9.22 6.86
CA TYR A 1062 -16.03 -10.21 7.94
C TYR A 1062 -15.43 -11.56 7.52
N ALA A 1063 -15.76 -12.09 6.33
CA ALA A 1063 -15.18 -13.35 5.85
C ALA A 1063 -13.64 -13.30 5.70
N LEU A 1064 -13.10 -12.17 5.25
CA LEU A 1064 -11.66 -11.97 5.04
C LEU A 1064 -10.88 -11.96 6.36
N ASP A 1065 -11.31 -11.19 7.36
CA ASP A 1065 -10.58 -11.10 8.61
C ASP A 1065 -10.84 -12.32 9.52
N ILE A 1066 -12.01 -12.97 9.47
CA ILE A 1066 -12.24 -14.30 10.06
C ILE A 1066 -11.27 -15.34 9.47
N TRP A 1067 -11.04 -15.33 8.15
CA TRP A 1067 -10.03 -16.17 7.50
C TRP A 1067 -8.62 -15.84 8.01
N ARG A 1068 -8.25 -14.56 8.09
CA ARG A 1068 -6.91 -14.14 8.58
C ARG A 1068 -6.67 -14.52 10.04
N TRP A 1069 -7.62 -14.27 10.94
CA TRP A 1069 -7.51 -14.67 12.35
C TRP A 1069 -7.34 -16.18 12.48
N SER A 1070 -8.06 -16.96 11.67
CA SER A 1070 -7.93 -18.42 11.61
C SER A 1070 -6.60 -18.89 11.00
N VAL A 1071 -5.95 -18.09 10.14
CA VAL A 1071 -4.58 -18.33 9.66
C VAL A 1071 -3.53 -17.94 10.72
N TYR A 1072 -3.77 -16.84 11.44
CA TYR A 1072 -2.86 -16.32 12.46
C TYR A 1072 -2.79 -17.23 13.68
N ASN A 1073 -3.93 -17.73 14.18
CA ASN A 1073 -3.96 -18.72 15.26
C ASN A 1073 -3.62 -20.16 14.81
N GLY A 1074 -3.42 -20.39 13.50
CA GLY A 1074 -3.04 -21.69 12.93
C GLY A 1074 -4.17 -22.70 12.74
N SER A 1075 -5.44 -22.31 12.93
CA SER A 1075 -6.60 -23.16 12.61
C SER A 1075 -6.72 -23.48 11.12
N ILE A 1076 -6.24 -22.59 10.24
CA ILE A 1076 -6.09 -22.81 8.80
C ILE A 1076 -4.59 -22.90 8.49
N GLN A 1077 -4.17 -24.06 8.00
CA GLN A 1077 -2.79 -24.34 7.62
C GLN A 1077 -2.50 -23.91 6.16
N PRO A 1078 -1.22 -23.71 5.78
CA PRO A 1078 -0.84 -23.23 4.43
C PRO A 1078 -1.37 -24.07 3.26
N PHE A 1079 -1.58 -25.38 3.46
CA PHE A 1079 -2.16 -26.30 2.48
C PHE A 1079 -3.70 -26.25 2.40
N GLN A 1080 -4.33 -25.28 3.08
CA GLN A 1080 -5.78 -25.07 3.12
C GLN A 1080 -6.17 -23.59 2.93
N TYR A 1081 -5.18 -22.71 2.72
CA TYR A 1081 -5.39 -21.27 2.62
C TYR A 1081 -6.47 -20.93 1.60
N ASN A 1082 -6.42 -21.53 0.41
CA ASN A 1082 -7.28 -21.13 -0.69
C ASN A 1082 -8.67 -21.75 -0.61
N LYS A 1083 -8.79 -23.04 -0.24
CA LYS A 1083 -10.08 -23.69 0.01
C LYS A 1083 -10.83 -23.01 1.15
N GLN A 1084 -10.19 -22.73 2.28
CA GLN A 1084 -10.89 -22.14 3.42
C GLN A 1084 -11.26 -20.66 3.18
N TYR A 1085 -10.48 -19.93 2.39
CA TYR A 1085 -10.87 -18.59 1.91
C TYR A 1085 -12.19 -18.66 1.12
N TRP A 1086 -12.26 -19.51 0.09
CA TRP A 1086 -13.48 -19.65 -0.71
C TRP A 1086 -14.67 -20.27 0.05
N ASN A 1087 -14.42 -21.15 1.02
CA ASN A 1087 -15.46 -21.65 1.92
C ASN A 1087 -16.10 -20.53 2.74
N LEU A 1088 -15.30 -19.63 3.33
CA LEU A 1088 -15.79 -18.51 4.14
C LEU A 1088 -16.47 -17.44 3.29
N VAL A 1089 -15.90 -17.11 2.13
CA VAL A 1089 -16.52 -16.24 1.12
C VAL A 1089 -17.88 -16.78 0.68
N CYS A 1090 -17.99 -18.08 0.36
CA CYS A 1090 -19.29 -18.67 0.03
C CYS A 1090 -20.25 -18.64 1.23
N LYS A 1091 -19.81 -19.08 2.42
CA LYS A 1091 -20.65 -19.19 3.63
C LYS A 1091 -21.32 -17.87 4.02
N TYR A 1092 -20.64 -16.74 3.84
CA TYR A 1092 -21.10 -15.44 4.34
C TYR A 1092 -21.53 -14.45 3.26
N GLN A 1093 -20.83 -14.40 2.12
CA GLN A 1093 -21.09 -13.47 1.02
C GLN A 1093 -21.89 -14.08 -0.13
N GLY A 1094 -22.00 -15.41 -0.18
CA GLY A 1094 -22.72 -16.11 -1.25
C GLY A 1094 -22.06 -15.99 -2.63
N MET A 1095 -20.73 -15.90 -2.66
CA MET A 1095 -19.92 -15.89 -3.89
C MET A 1095 -19.15 -17.20 -4.06
N LYS A 1096 -18.94 -17.61 -5.31
CA LYS A 1096 -18.03 -18.72 -5.69
C LYS A 1096 -16.95 -18.24 -6.66
N PRO A 1097 -15.76 -18.87 -6.68
CA PRO A 1097 -14.72 -18.52 -7.65
C PRO A 1097 -15.21 -18.80 -9.08
N ALA A 1098 -14.68 -18.06 -10.05
CA ALA A 1098 -15.10 -18.14 -11.44
C ALA A 1098 -14.76 -19.50 -12.12
N LYS A 1099 -13.71 -20.17 -11.63
CA LYS A 1099 -13.32 -21.54 -11.97
C LYS A 1099 -12.94 -22.28 -10.68
N PRO A 1100 -13.03 -23.63 -10.62
CA PRO A 1100 -12.51 -24.40 -9.49
C PRO A 1100 -11.06 -24.03 -9.17
N ARG A 1101 -10.76 -23.72 -7.91
CA ARG A 1101 -9.43 -23.33 -7.42
C ARG A 1101 -8.84 -24.46 -6.58
N ASN A 1102 -7.53 -24.65 -6.69
CA ASN A 1102 -6.76 -25.53 -5.82
C ASN A 1102 -5.74 -24.72 -5.00
N GLU A 1103 -5.00 -25.39 -4.13
CA GLU A 1103 -4.05 -24.75 -3.20
C GLU A 1103 -2.74 -24.26 -3.86
N LYS A 1104 -2.61 -24.36 -5.19
CA LYS A 1104 -1.54 -23.65 -5.93
C LYS A 1104 -1.77 -22.13 -5.87
N TYR A 1105 -3.02 -21.70 -5.84
CA TYR A 1105 -3.40 -20.30 -5.82
C TYR A 1105 -3.43 -19.74 -4.39
N PHE A 1106 -3.37 -18.42 -4.28
CA PHE A 1106 -3.45 -17.69 -3.03
C PHE A 1106 -4.35 -16.46 -3.23
N ASP A 1107 -5.63 -16.73 -3.41
CA ASP A 1107 -6.59 -15.79 -3.98
C ASP A 1107 -6.82 -14.58 -3.06
N ALA A 1108 -6.78 -14.79 -1.73
CA ALA A 1108 -6.76 -13.72 -0.73
C ALA A 1108 -5.60 -12.72 -0.93
N GLY A 1109 -4.46 -13.14 -1.49
CA GLY A 1109 -3.30 -12.30 -1.77
C GLY A 1109 -3.50 -11.25 -2.88
N THR A 1110 -4.61 -11.32 -3.62
CA THR A 1110 -5.03 -10.22 -4.51
C THR A 1110 -5.53 -8.98 -3.76
N LYS A 1111 -5.87 -9.10 -2.47
CA LYS A 1111 -6.31 -7.97 -1.65
C LYS A 1111 -5.11 -7.27 -1.02
N LEU A 1112 -4.96 -5.97 -1.29
CA LEU A 1112 -3.90 -5.12 -0.73
C LEU A 1112 -3.76 -5.29 0.80
N HIS A 1113 -4.87 -5.31 1.54
CA HIS A 1113 -4.88 -5.45 3.00
C HIS A 1113 -4.31 -6.79 3.51
N VAL A 1114 -4.39 -7.86 2.70
CA VAL A 1114 -3.71 -9.15 3.00
C VAL A 1114 -2.22 -9.02 2.71
N ALA A 1115 -1.84 -8.58 1.50
CA ALA A 1115 -0.45 -8.51 1.07
C ALA A 1115 0.40 -7.49 1.87
N PHE A 1116 -0.19 -6.38 2.31
CA PHE A 1116 0.48 -5.32 3.07
C PHE A 1116 0.33 -5.51 4.59
N ASP A 1117 -0.44 -6.52 5.03
CA ASP A 1117 -0.68 -6.86 6.42
C ASP A 1117 -1.38 -5.75 7.24
N LEU A 1118 -2.49 -5.24 6.71
CA LEU A 1118 -3.31 -4.17 7.29
C LEU A 1118 -4.66 -4.74 7.77
N SER A 1119 -5.14 -4.39 8.96
CA SER A 1119 -6.47 -4.83 9.44
C SER A 1119 -7.58 -4.39 8.49
N TYR A 1120 -8.57 -5.25 8.23
CA TYR A 1120 -9.70 -4.95 7.35
C TYR A 1120 -11.03 -4.85 8.11
N ILE A 1121 -11.13 -5.43 9.32
CA ILE A 1121 -12.34 -5.39 10.13
C ILE A 1121 -12.74 -3.96 10.56
N LYS A 1122 -11.80 -3.01 10.59
CA LYS A 1122 -12.11 -1.58 10.80
C LYS A 1122 -13.14 -1.05 9.80
N TYR A 1123 -13.12 -1.54 8.55
CA TYR A 1123 -14.10 -1.15 7.54
C TYR A 1123 -15.47 -1.79 7.79
N PHE A 1124 -15.53 -3.02 8.32
CA PHE A 1124 -16.80 -3.63 8.76
C PHE A 1124 -17.44 -2.84 9.91
N LEU A 1125 -16.65 -2.51 10.94
CA LEU A 1125 -17.13 -1.76 12.09
C LEU A 1125 -17.54 -0.33 11.71
N ALA A 1126 -16.74 0.34 10.87
CA ALA A 1126 -17.10 1.66 10.33
C ALA A 1126 -18.38 1.62 9.48
N HIS A 1127 -18.58 0.54 8.72
CA HIS A 1127 -19.76 0.34 7.89
C HIS A 1127 -21.06 0.22 8.71
N VAL A 1128 -20.97 -0.34 9.92
CA VAL A 1128 -22.08 -0.32 10.87
C VAL A 1128 -22.22 1.07 11.50
N PHE A 1129 -21.10 1.61 11.99
CA PHE A 1129 -21.08 2.81 12.82
C PHE A 1129 -21.52 4.08 12.08
N GLN A 1130 -21.28 4.20 10.76
CA GLN A 1130 -21.76 5.35 9.96
C GLN A 1130 -23.27 5.57 10.09
N PHE A 1131 -24.06 4.49 10.15
CA PHE A 1131 -25.51 4.58 10.27
C PHE A 1131 -25.94 4.94 11.68
N GLN A 1132 -25.20 4.50 12.70
CA GLN A 1132 -25.45 4.87 14.10
C GLN A 1132 -25.10 6.34 14.37
N ILE A 1133 -24.02 6.86 13.76
CA ILE A 1133 -23.72 8.32 13.77
C ILE A 1133 -24.86 9.08 13.09
N PHE A 1134 -25.19 8.73 11.84
CA PHE A 1134 -26.22 9.41 11.07
C PHE A 1134 -27.59 9.39 11.78
N ASP A 1135 -27.99 8.26 12.35
CA ASP A 1135 -29.22 8.10 13.14
C ASP A 1135 -29.29 9.07 14.33
N VAL A 1136 -28.24 9.12 15.16
CA VAL A 1136 -28.17 10.05 16.31
C VAL A 1136 -28.23 11.51 15.85
N LEU A 1137 -27.46 11.88 14.81
CA LEU A 1137 -27.50 13.25 14.27
C LEU A 1137 -28.88 13.61 13.71
N CYS A 1138 -29.59 12.67 13.10
CA CYS A 1138 -30.96 12.87 12.61
C CYS A 1138 -31.99 13.03 13.74
N GLN A 1139 -31.83 12.32 14.86
CA GLN A 1139 -32.66 12.52 16.05
C GLN A 1139 -32.44 13.92 16.65
N GLU A 1140 -31.18 14.34 16.79
CA GLU A 1140 -30.78 15.67 17.29
C GLU A 1140 -31.20 16.81 16.32
N ALA A 1141 -31.33 16.53 15.03
CA ALA A 1141 -31.93 17.43 14.03
C ALA A 1141 -33.48 17.42 14.01
N GLY A 1142 -34.13 16.61 14.85
CA GLY A 1142 -35.59 16.53 14.92
C GLY A 1142 -36.28 15.83 13.74
N HIS A 1143 -35.55 14.99 12.98
CA HIS A 1143 -36.08 14.32 11.79
C HIS A 1143 -37.16 13.28 12.12
N THR A 1144 -38.40 13.54 11.70
CA THR A 1144 -39.56 12.66 11.94
C THR A 1144 -39.98 11.91 10.68
N GLY A 1145 -39.20 10.91 10.28
CA GLY A 1145 -39.54 10.07 9.12
C GLY A 1145 -38.56 8.93 8.82
N PRO A 1146 -38.64 8.30 7.64
CA PRO A 1146 -37.67 7.30 7.19
C PRO A 1146 -36.25 7.88 7.22
N LEU A 1147 -35.30 7.16 7.84
CA LEU A 1147 -33.97 7.70 8.13
C LEU A 1147 -33.20 8.10 6.85
N HIS A 1148 -33.38 7.38 5.75
CA HIS A 1148 -32.74 7.68 4.46
C HIS A 1148 -33.21 8.98 3.77
N LEU A 1149 -34.22 9.67 4.33
CA LEU A 1149 -34.70 10.98 3.88
C LEU A 1149 -34.25 12.13 4.80
N CYS A 1150 -33.48 11.84 5.84
CA CYS A 1150 -32.93 12.85 6.74
C CYS A 1150 -31.91 13.75 6.03
N ASP A 1151 -31.99 15.04 6.30
CA ASP A 1151 -31.07 16.09 5.85
C ASP A 1151 -30.70 16.92 7.08
N LEU A 1152 -29.40 17.00 7.38
CA LEU A 1152 -28.89 17.68 8.60
C LEU A 1152 -28.65 19.17 8.38
N HIS A 1153 -28.72 19.66 7.14
CA HIS A 1153 -28.29 21.01 6.77
C HIS A 1153 -28.98 22.13 7.59
N GLY A 1154 -28.18 22.95 8.27
CA GLY A 1154 -28.63 24.00 9.19
C GLY A 1154 -28.88 23.56 10.64
N SER A 1155 -28.65 22.29 10.99
CA SER A 1155 -28.90 21.76 12.35
C SER A 1155 -27.73 22.01 13.30
N ILE A 1156 -27.77 23.16 13.99
CA ILE A 1156 -26.82 23.51 15.06
C ILE A 1156 -26.82 22.48 16.20
N ALA A 1157 -27.97 21.83 16.48
CA ALA A 1157 -28.08 20.80 17.51
C ALA A 1157 -27.29 19.51 17.14
N ALA A 1158 -27.52 18.98 15.93
CA ALA A 1158 -26.75 17.87 15.41
C ALA A 1158 -25.25 18.23 15.29
N GLY A 1159 -24.94 19.44 14.84
CA GLY A 1159 -23.58 19.97 14.79
C GLY A 1159 -22.87 20.02 16.13
N LYS A 1160 -23.55 20.42 17.22
CA LYS A 1160 -23.01 20.38 18.58
C LYS A 1160 -22.65 18.95 19.01
N LYS A 1161 -23.51 17.96 18.72
CA LYS A 1161 -23.25 16.54 19.00
C LYS A 1161 -22.11 15.98 18.14
N LEU A 1162 -22.04 16.35 16.87
CA LEU A 1162 -20.92 16.01 15.98
C LEU A 1162 -19.60 16.62 16.47
N LYS A 1163 -19.61 17.86 16.97
CA LYS A 1163 -18.42 18.54 17.52
C LYS A 1163 -17.84 17.81 18.74
N ILE A 1164 -18.68 17.20 19.58
CA ILE A 1164 -18.24 16.35 20.71
C ILE A 1164 -17.55 15.08 20.17
N LEU A 1165 -18.16 14.39 19.21
CA LEU A 1165 -17.63 13.18 18.59
C LEU A 1165 -16.28 13.41 17.89
N LEU A 1166 -16.10 14.57 17.25
CA LEU A 1166 -14.88 14.96 16.55
C LEU A 1166 -13.80 15.50 17.51
N GLY A 1167 -14.16 16.44 18.39
CA GLY A 1167 -13.20 17.25 19.14
C GLY A 1167 -12.45 16.53 20.25
N LEU A 1168 -12.98 15.39 20.74
CA LEU A 1168 -12.34 14.62 21.82
C LEU A 1168 -11.21 13.69 21.34
N GLY A 1169 -11.09 13.42 20.02
CA GLY A 1169 -10.03 12.59 19.46
C GLY A 1169 -9.84 11.27 20.22
N SER A 1170 -8.61 10.95 20.61
CA SER A 1170 -8.29 9.76 21.43
C SER A 1170 -8.06 10.04 22.92
N SER A 1171 -8.56 11.18 23.43
CA SER A 1171 -8.41 11.61 24.83
C SER A 1171 -9.20 10.79 25.85
N LYS A 1172 -10.21 10.04 25.40
CA LYS A 1172 -11.01 9.08 26.18
C LYS A 1172 -10.92 7.67 25.55
N PRO A 1173 -11.37 6.62 26.25
CA PRO A 1173 -11.83 5.37 25.63
C PRO A 1173 -12.91 5.64 24.57
N TRP A 1174 -13.05 4.75 23.58
CA TRP A 1174 -14.02 4.94 22.49
C TRP A 1174 -15.45 4.61 22.95
N GLU A 1175 -15.56 3.73 23.94
CA GLU A 1175 -16.77 3.31 24.64
C GLU A 1175 -17.44 4.49 25.34
N ASP A 1176 -16.65 5.29 26.08
CA ASP A 1176 -17.09 6.47 26.82
C ASP A 1176 -17.49 7.61 25.88
N LEU A 1177 -16.75 7.79 24.77
CA LEU A 1177 -17.10 8.76 23.73
C LEU A 1177 -18.42 8.38 23.03
N LEU A 1178 -18.64 7.08 22.81
CA LEU A 1178 -19.87 6.57 22.20
C LEU A 1178 -21.07 6.71 23.15
N GLU A 1179 -20.84 6.63 24.47
CA GLU A 1179 -21.84 6.90 25.50
C GLU A 1179 -22.23 8.39 25.54
N GLU A 1180 -21.26 9.30 25.54
CA GLU A 1180 -21.49 10.75 25.52
C GLU A 1180 -22.18 11.22 24.22
N PHE A 1181 -21.84 10.60 23.10
CA PHE A 1181 -22.43 10.87 21.79
C PHE A 1181 -23.83 10.23 21.62
N ALA A 1182 -23.96 8.92 21.82
CA ALA A 1182 -25.14 8.13 21.45
C ALA A 1182 -25.92 7.48 22.62
N GLY A 1183 -25.46 7.62 23.86
CA GLY A 1183 -26.08 6.99 25.04
C GLY A 1183 -25.86 5.48 25.13
N ILE A 1184 -24.91 4.91 24.37
CA ILE A 1184 -24.62 3.47 24.33
C ILE A 1184 -23.11 3.20 24.21
N ARG A 1185 -22.60 2.23 24.96
CA ARG A 1185 -21.16 1.90 25.04
C ARG A 1185 -20.66 0.91 23.97
N THR A 1186 -21.47 0.58 22.97
CA THR A 1186 -21.12 -0.41 21.93
C THR A 1186 -21.76 -0.09 20.56
N PHE A 1187 -21.21 -0.68 19.49
CA PHE A 1187 -21.70 -0.56 18.13
C PHE A 1187 -23.01 -1.35 17.93
N SER A 1188 -23.92 -0.86 17.09
CA SER A 1188 -25.21 -1.52 16.83
C SER A 1188 -25.65 -1.46 15.36
N ALA A 1189 -26.08 -2.59 14.79
CA ALA A 1189 -26.59 -2.64 13.43
C ALA A 1189 -28.05 -2.13 13.30
N LYS A 1190 -28.73 -1.88 14.42
CA LYS A 1190 -30.13 -1.39 14.47
C LYS A 1190 -30.37 -0.17 13.57
N SER A 1191 -29.45 0.80 13.57
CA SER A 1191 -29.57 2.01 12.76
C SER A 1191 -29.40 1.76 11.26
N CYS A 1192 -28.50 0.84 10.88
CA CYS A 1192 -28.35 0.38 9.49
C CYS A 1192 -29.61 -0.36 9.02
N LEU A 1193 -30.13 -1.28 9.83
CA LEU A 1193 -31.40 -1.97 9.57
C LEU A 1193 -32.57 -0.98 9.44
N ARG A 1194 -32.64 0.07 10.28
CA ARG A 1194 -33.67 1.13 10.21
C ARG A 1194 -33.54 2.01 8.97
N TYR A 1195 -32.32 2.30 8.50
CA TYR A 1195 -32.08 3.02 7.25
C TYR A 1195 -32.66 2.26 6.05
N PHE A 1196 -32.37 0.95 5.98
CA PHE A 1196 -32.79 0.06 4.90
C PHE A 1196 -34.16 -0.60 5.11
N GLN A 1197 -34.90 -0.29 6.18
CA GLN A 1197 -36.18 -0.97 6.47
C GLN A 1197 -37.17 -0.96 5.28
N PRO A 1198 -37.41 0.15 4.54
CA PRO A 1198 -38.33 0.14 3.41
C PRO A 1198 -37.88 -0.70 2.20
N LEU A 1199 -36.56 -0.93 2.06
CA LEU A 1199 -35.99 -1.88 1.10
C LEU A 1199 -36.20 -3.32 1.58
N ARG A 1200 -35.98 -3.56 2.88
CA ARG A 1200 -36.23 -4.85 3.52
C ARG A 1200 -37.69 -5.27 3.38
N ASP A 1201 -38.63 -4.38 3.71
CA ASP A 1201 -40.07 -4.62 3.60
C ASP A 1201 -40.47 -5.02 2.17
N TYR A 1202 -39.91 -4.34 1.16
CA TYR A 1202 -40.14 -4.65 -0.24
C TYR A 1202 -39.54 -6.00 -0.66
N LEU A 1203 -38.33 -6.34 -0.21
CA LEU A 1203 -37.71 -7.64 -0.48
C LEU A 1203 -38.49 -8.78 0.19
N GLU A 1204 -38.97 -8.59 1.42
CA GLU A 1204 -39.83 -9.55 2.12
C GLU A 1204 -41.21 -9.66 1.43
N GLU A 1205 -41.75 -8.58 0.85
CA GLU A 1205 -42.96 -8.60 -0.01
C GLU A 1205 -42.77 -9.49 -1.25
N LEU A 1206 -41.59 -9.48 -1.89
CA LEU A 1206 -41.28 -10.36 -3.03
C LEU A 1206 -41.11 -11.83 -2.61
N VAL A 1207 -40.51 -12.09 -1.44
CA VAL A 1207 -40.44 -13.45 -0.86
C VAL A 1207 -41.85 -13.99 -0.57
N ALA A 1208 -42.72 -13.17 0.02
CA ALA A 1208 -44.09 -13.56 0.35
C ALA A 1208 -44.96 -13.89 -0.88
N LYS A 1209 -44.67 -13.29 -2.04
CA LYS A 1209 -45.30 -13.62 -3.33
C LYS A 1209 -44.73 -14.88 -4.00
N GLY A 1210 -43.67 -15.48 -3.45
CA GLY A 1210 -42.93 -16.57 -4.09
C GLY A 1210 -42.07 -16.11 -5.28
N GLU A 1211 -41.88 -14.80 -5.46
CA GLU A 1211 -41.06 -14.26 -6.54
C GLU A 1211 -39.56 -14.39 -6.25
N LEU A 1212 -39.14 -14.64 -4.99
CA LEU A 1212 -37.74 -14.58 -4.58
C LEU A 1212 -37.24 -15.80 -3.78
N THR A 1213 -36.26 -16.53 -4.35
CA THR A 1213 -35.58 -17.66 -3.69
C THR A 1213 -34.40 -17.17 -2.83
N VAL A 1214 -34.53 -17.26 -1.50
CA VAL A 1214 -33.55 -16.72 -0.54
C VAL A 1214 -32.49 -17.73 -0.11
N GLY A 1215 -31.23 -17.32 -0.11
CA GLY A 1215 -30.09 -18.14 0.35
C GLY A 1215 -29.53 -19.07 -0.72
N TRP A 1216 -28.45 -19.77 -0.38
CA TRP A 1216 -27.67 -20.59 -1.30
C TRP A 1216 -27.08 -21.81 -0.61
N THR A 1217 -26.80 -22.89 -1.35
CA THR A 1217 -25.96 -23.99 -0.87
C THR A 1217 -24.50 -23.77 -1.28
N CYS A 1218 -23.58 -23.92 -0.34
CA CYS A 1218 -22.13 -23.93 -0.61
C CYS A 1218 -21.67 -25.37 -0.85
N ASP A 1219 -22.19 -26.00 -1.90
CA ASP A 1219 -21.75 -27.33 -2.29
C ASP A 1219 -20.32 -27.26 -2.85
N GLU A 1220 -19.40 -27.95 -2.16
CA GLU A 1220 -18.18 -28.39 -2.82
C GLU A 1220 -18.55 -29.24 -4.04
N ALA A 1221 -17.78 -29.13 -5.12
CA ALA A 1221 -17.99 -29.87 -6.36
C ALA A 1221 -17.64 -31.38 -6.20
N ASN A 1222 -18.33 -32.07 -5.30
CA ASN A 1222 -18.25 -33.52 -5.05
C ASN A 1222 -19.46 -34.12 -4.29
N LYS A 1223 -20.56 -33.38 -4.06
CA LYS A 1223 -21.74 -33.90 -3.35
C LYS A 1223 -22.72 -34.77 -4.15
N SER A 1224 -22.46 -35.04 -5.44
CA SER A 1224 -23.30 -35.96 -6.24
C SER A 1224 -22.99 -37.44 -5.99
N ASN A 1225 -21.73 -37.82 -5.76
CA ASN A 1225 -21.32 -39.22 -5.68
C ASN A 1225 -21.33 -39.81 -4.27
N TYR A 1226 -20.85 -39.10 -3.24
CA TYR A 1226 -20.64 -39.74 -1.93
C TYR A 1226 -21.92 -40.00 -1.14
N GLU A 1227 -22.87 -39.05 -1.06
CA GLU A 1227 -24.14 -39.29 -0.34
C GLU A 1227 -25.06 -40.26 -1.10
N GLN A 1228 -25.02 -40.25 -2.44
CA GLN A 1228 -25.69 -41.29 -3.24
C GLN A 1228 -25.03 -42.66 -3.07
N LEU A 1229 -23.70 -42.80 -3.11
CA LEU A 1229 -23.06 -44.08 -2.79
C LEU A 1229 -23.29 -44.51 -1.35
N PHE A 1230 -23.41 -43.60 -0.38
CA PHE A 1230 -23.69 -43.97 1.01
C PHE A 1230 -25.12 -44.48 1.16
N HIS A 1231 -26.13 -43.81 0.59
CA HIS A 1231 -27.50 -44.32 0.55
C HIS A 1231 -27.61 -45.63 -0.25
N ILE A 1232 -26.96 -45.76 -1.41
CA ILE A 1232 -26.98 -46.99 -2.21
C ILE A 1232 -26.28 -48.13 -1.46
N LYS A 1233 -25.12 -47.89 -0.82
CA LYS A 1233 -24.45 -48.90 0.01
C LYS A 1233 -25.25 -49.26 1.26
N PHE A 1234 -25.95 -48.31 1.89
CA PHE A 1234 -26.81 -48.57 3.05
C PHE A 1234 -28.06 -49.36 2.66
N ILE A 1235 -28.68 -49.06 1.52
CA ILE A 1235 -29.79 -49.84 0.95
C ILE A 1235 -29.33 -51.24 0.53
N ILE A 1236 -28.17 -51.37 -0.12
CA ILE A 1236 -27.58 -52.68 -0.45
C ILE A 1236 -27.24 -53.46 0.83
N PHE A 1237 -26.71 -52.81 1.87
CA PHE A 1237 -26.43 -53.44 3.16
C PHE A 1237 -27.71 -53.92 3.85
N LEU A 1238 -28.78 -53.12 3.87
CA LEU A 1238 -30.09 -53.53 4.39
C LEU A 1238 -30.70 -54.68 3.57
N LEU A 1239 -30.63 -54.62 2.24
CA LEU A 1239 -31.10 -55.70 1.36
C LEU A 1239 -30.30 -56.99 1.55
N MET A 1240 -28.97 -56.92 1.66
CA MET A 1240 -28.13 -58.09 1.93
C MET A 1240 -28.41 -58.68 3.31
N ASN A 1241 -28.62 -57.85 4.35
CA ASN A 1241 -29.03 -58.35 5.66
C ASN A 1241 -30.43 -59.00 5.62
N MET A 1242 -31.41 -58.42 4.92
CA MET A 1242 -32.71 -59.06 4.69
C MET A 1242 -32.57 -60.40 3.96
N ILE A 1243 -31.75 -60.48 2.91
CA ILE A 1243 -31.50 -61.71 2.15
C ILE A 1243 -30.80 -62.76 3.04
N PHE A 1244 -29.86 -62.37 3.90
CA PHE A 1244 -29.27 -63.28 4.89
C PHE A 1244 -30.30 -63.75 5.93
N SER A 1245 -31.16 -62.87 6.43
CA SER A 1245 -32.24 -63.24 7.38
C SER A 1245 -33.31 -64.15 6.75
N MET A 1246 -33.60 -64.01 5.45
CA MET A 1246 -34.56 -64.88 4.74
C MET A 1246 -33.95 -66.20 4.24
N ASN A 1247 -32.63 -66.39 4.31
CA ASN A 1247 -31.97 -67.68 4.06
C ASN A 1247 -31.66 -68.46 5.37
N PHE A 1248 -32.19 -67.99 6.50
CA PHE A 1248 -32.03 -68.62 7.83
C PHE A 1248 -33.37 -68.96 8.50
N LEU A 1249 -34.45 -68.99 7.70
CA LEU A 1249 -35.82 -69.41 8.01
C LEU A 1249 -36.27 -70.47 7.00
#